data_AF-A0A968LG08-F1
#
_entry.id   AF-A0A968LG08-F1
#
_cell.length_a   1.000
_cell.length_b   1.000
_cell.length_c   1.000
_cell.angle_alpha   90.00
_cell.angle_beta   90.00
_cell.angle_gamma   90.00
#
_symmetry.space_group_name_H-M   'P 1'
#
loop_
_entity.id
_entity.type
_entity.pdbx_description
1 polymer ?
#
loop_
_entity_poly.entity_id
_entity_poly.type
_entity_poly.pdbx_seq_one_letter_code
_entity_poly.pdbx_strand_id
1 'polypeptide(L)'
;MADLCVKIIKEVFFRKHHKPFPARAENAAGVIKMHPDRTYRRHFLFGLIAGIILIFSVSSPASAGPFAGQEKVHHAAVIEKAERGEVQDLIVVFDDNAAVQRAAVMRSASGANHDTPDILREKSLLYGAKKQEVVDSLTTDDAEVIDDYEHLPMMFLRVKSMKGLEKLSSQMGITGIYENGQYTLMLNESLPLIGQPQAASAGYKGGGTAVAVLDSGVDYTHVAFGSCTGGNTPGYCSDANPPPAHAGCRVACVRDIAPDDGMLDDFRAYPYPGGHGTNVSGIVAGVAPDTKIIGLDVLDGASAYANDIIDAINWVITNKAVYNIVAINMSLGSSKTYSNPCGGDVFASPVANARSAGVLSAVASGNSSDPNGISSPGCVPAAVSVGAVYDGGPGTPANSEDTIPSWSNSASFLTMLAPGSVITAAGISMQGTSQATPHIAGSIAVLKGVFSAETPDQTVSRMTATGKPVLDTRNGIPKARMDLVSAINLAFTISGKVISPKGLPVEGVTIDLSGQATATTLTDADGAYSFADVEDGAYTVTPSMGGVTFTPAGRNVTVNGSSASVKDITANVYDITGRVLTSSGVPVAGVTMTLGGAADDATTTDSSGKYAFRQISDGTYTVTPAKTGYAFTPASKTISISGADAAGRNFTAITYAIIGYVRTPSGAPMAGVTVSLTGDAVKTKTTDSTGRYRFGDLPNGNYVVTPSKTGRTFSPASRDVVISGAAVRKQNFVRNP
;
A
#
# COMPACT_ATOMS: atom_id res chain seq x y z
N MET A 1 -37.77 35.11 -55.71
CA MET A 1 -39.25 35.11 -55.89
C MET A 1 -39.86 35.28 -54.51
N ALA A 2 -40.60 36.36 -54.29
CA ALA A 2 -41.46 36.50 -53.13
C ALA A 2 -42.78 35.75 -53.37
N ASP A 3 -43.53 35.53 -52.29
CA ASP A 3 -44.95 35.18 -52.24
C ASP A 3 -45.51 34.22 -53.31
N LEU A 4 -45.59 32.94 -52.96
CA LEU A 4 -46.86 32.24 -53.18
C LEU A 4 -47.17 31.23 -52.07
N CYS A 5 -48.40 31.33 -51.55
CA CYS A 5 -49.10 30.32 -50.75
C CYS A 5 -48.59 30.00 -49.33
N VAL A 6 -48.81 30.97 -48.45
CA VAL A 6 -49.52 30.73 -47.19
C VAL A 6 -50.69 29.75 -47.41
N LYS A 7 -50.68 28.59 -46.73
CA LYS A 7 -51.90 27.88 -46.25
C LYS A 7 -51.55 26.70 -45.32
N ILE A 8 -52.44 26.45 -44.35
CA ILE A 8 -52.42 25.32 -43.39
C ILE A 8 -51.43 25.48 -42.21
N ILE A 9 -51.70 26.48 -41.37
CA ILE A 9 -51.72 26.29 -39.90
C ILE A 9 -53.08 26.76 -39.40
N LYS A 10 -53.95 25.84 -38.95
CA LYS A 10 -54.97 25.98 -37.89
C LYS A 10 -55.84 24.72 -37.76
N GLU A 11 -56.39 24.53 -36.55
CA GLU A 11 -57.29 23.46 -36.07
C GLU A 11 -56.62 22.06 -35.99
N VAL A 12 -56.44 21.48 -34.80
CA VAL A 12 -57.48 21.06 -33.83
C VAL A 12 -57.21 21.56 -32.39
N PHE A 13 -58.27 21.70 -31.57
CA PHE A 13 -58.28 22.34 -30.24
C PHE A 13 -59.08 21.49 -29.21
N PHE A 14 -58.74 21.56 -27.91
CA PHE A 14 -59.53 21.13 -26.71
C PHE A 14 -59.71 19.60 -26.47
N ARG A 15 -59.88 19.01 -25.26
CA ARG A 15 -60.17 19.35 -23.83
C ARG A 15 -59.60 18.22 -22.90
N LYS A 16 -59.64 18.16 -21.54
CA LYS A 16 -59.59 19.09 -20.37
C LYS A 16 -59.89 18.28 -19.05
N HIS A 17 -59.55 18.79 -17.85
CA HIS A 17 -59.96 18.35 -16.46
C HIS A 17 -59.15 17.20 -15.78
N HIS A 18 -58.95 17.08 -14.43
CA HIS A 18 -59.04 17.98 -13.25
C HIS A 18 -58.23 17.44 -12.01
N LYS A 19 -57.58 18.36 -11.25
CA LYS A 19 -57.13 18.47 -9.80
C LYS A 19 -57.64 17.48 -8.70
N PRO A 20 -57.19 17.52 -7.38
CA PRO A 20 -56.10 18.28 -6.66
C PRO A 20 -55.29 17.61 -5.46
N PHE A 21 -54.13 18.21 -5.04
CA PHE A 21 -53.52 18.49 -3.67
C PHE A 21 -53.52 17.45 -2.48
N PRO A 22 -52.76 17.60 -1.32
CA PRO A 22 -52.03 18.79 -0.79
C PRO A 22 -50.61 18.69 -0.13
N ALA A 23 -49.86 19.79 -0.26
CA ALA A 23 -48.97 20.58 0.65
C ALA A 23 -48.23 20.07 1.94
N ARG A 24 -46.95 20.49 2.07
CA ARG A 24 -46.29 21.16 3.24
C ARG A 24 -45.00 21.87 2.73
N ALA A 25 -44.82 23.20 2.84
CA ALA A 25 -44.17 24.00 3.92
C ALA A 25 -42.67 23.62 4.17
N GLU A 26 -41.66 24.51 4.26
CA GLU A 26 -41.61 25.96 4.56
C GLU A 26 -40.32 26.69 4.06
N ASN A 27 -40.41 28.01 3.89
CA ASN A 27 -39.41 29.09 4.10
C ASN A 27 -37.90 28.92 3.80
N ALA A 28 -37.35 29.80 2.94
CA ALA A 28 -36.66 31.04 3.40
C ALA A 28 -36.27 31.95 2.22
N ALA A 29 -36.52 33.26 2.34
CA ALA A 29 -36.07 34.28 1.39
C ALA A 29 -34.99 35.17 2.03
N GLY A 30 -33.89 35.42 1.31
CA GLY A 30 -32.80 36.33 1.71
C GLY A 30 -32.56 37.37 0.63
N VAL A 31 -32.72 38.65 0.97
CA VAL A 31 -32.78 39.76 0.00
C VAL A 31 -31.42 40.44 -0.20
N ILE A 32 -31.04 40.57 -1.48
CA ILE A 32 -30.28 41.66 -2.14
C ILE A 32 -29.39 42.55 -1.26
N LYS A 33 -28.09 42.60 -1.61
CA LYS A 33 -27.32 43.86 -1.60
C LYS A 33 -26.33 43.92 -2.78
N MET A 34 -26.65 44.76 -3.77
CA MET A 34 -25.67 45.29 -4.73
C MET A 34 -24.93 46.48 -4.10
N HIS A 35 -23.65 46.66 -4.42
CA HIS A 35 -23.14 47.94 -4.92
C HIS A 35 -21.80 47.72 -5.68
N PRO A 36 -21.43 48.58 -6.66
CA PRO A 36 -20.36 48.28 -7.62
C PRO A 36 -19.16 49.25 -7.57
N ASP A 37 -18.02 48.83 -8.14
CA ASP A 37 -17.10 49.68 -8.91
C ASP A 37 -16.38 48.78 -9.94
N ARG A 38 -16.43 49.07 -11.25
CA ARG A 38 -15.44 49.85 -12.03
C ARG A 38 -13.99 49.32 -11.90
N THR A 39 -13.23 49.08 -12.96
CA THR A 39 -13.45 49.26 -14.42
C THR A 39 -12.35 48.52 -15.17
N TYR A 40 -12.66 47.77 -16.23
CA TYR A 40 -11.85 47.75 -17.45
C TYR A 40 -12.73 47.34 -18.64
N ARG A 41 -12.64 48.10 -19.75
CA ARG A 41 -13.59 48.04 -20.87
C ARG A 41 -12.83 48.08 -22.20
N ARG A 42 -12.96 47.02 -23.01
CA ARG A 42 -12.87 46.96 -24.50
C ARG A 42 -12.69 45.51 -24.96
N HIS A 43 -13.35 44.96 -25.98
CA HIS A 43 -14.66 45.20 -26.66
C HIS A 43 -14.87 44.05 -27.69
N PHE A 44 -16.10 43.86 -28.20
CA PHE A 44 -16.51 42.87 -29.25
C PHE A 44 -16.54 41.37 -28.82
N LEU A 45 -17.50 40.53 -29.22
CA LEU A 45 -18.84 40.72 -29.81
C LEU A 45 -19.74 39.49 -29.50
N PHE A 46 -21.08 39.63 -29.62
CA PHE A 46 -22.07 38.55 -29.48
C PHE A 46 -21.99 37.47 -30.58
N GLY A 47 -22.46 36.25 -30.28
CA GLY A 47 -22.72 35.24 -31.31
C GLY A 47 -23.15 33.85 -30.81
N LEU A 48 -24.35 33.72 -30.24
CA LEU A 48 -24.99 32.42 -30.01
C LEU A 48 -25.95 32.12 -31.18
N ILE A 49 -25.79 30.98 -31.86
CA ILE A 49 -26.80 30.36 -32.74
C ILE A 49 -26.48 28.87 -32.91
N ALA A 50 -27.51 28.02 -32.84
CA ALA A 50 -27.44 26.61 -33.20
C ALA A 50 -27.74 26.42 -34.69
N GLY A 51 -27.10 25.47 -35.36
CA GLY A 51 -27.32 25.20 -36.77
C GLY A 51 -27.03 23.76 -37.16
N ILE A 52 -28.09 22.95 -37.27
CA ILE A 52 -28.06 21.72 -38.08
C ILE A 52 -28.02 22.15 -39.54
N ILE A 53 -27.01 21.72 -40.30
CA ILE A 53 -26.99 21.85 -41.76
C ILE A 53 -26.57 20.51 -42.38
N LEU A 54 -27.52 19.86 -43.06
CA LEU A 54 -27.22 18.91 -44.12
C LEU A 54 -26.48 19.67 -45.24
N ILE A 55 -25.30 19.21 -45.63
CA ILE A 55 -24.64 19.69 -46.85
C ILE A 55 -24.69 18.57 -47.89
N PHE A 56 -25.42 18.82 -48.98
CA PHE A 56 -25.29 18.08 -50.23
C PHE A 56 -23.84 18.13 -50.69
N SER A 57 -23.33 17.00 -51.20
CA SER A 57 -22.01 16.90 -51.82
C SER A 57 -21.93 17.75 -53.09
N VAL A 58 -21.64 19.05 -52.93
CA VAL A 58 -21.09 19.89 -53.99
C VAL A 58 -19.62 19.53 -54.08
N SER A 59 -19.20 18.95 -55.19
CA SER A 59 -17.79 18.67 -55.46
C SER A 59 -17.00 19.97 -55.56
N SER A 60 -16.42 20.41 -54.45
CA SER A 60 -15.37 21.40 -54.44
C SER A 60 -14.17 20.86 -55.23
N PRO A 61 -13.50 21.68 -56.06
CA PRO A 61 -12.22 21.28 -56.62
C PRO A 61 -11.25 21.04 -55.46
N ALA A 62 -10.42 20.00 -55.56
CA ALA A 62 -9.37 19.74 -54.59
C ALA A 62 -8.55 21.01 -54.40
N SER A 63 -8.39 21.46 -53.15
CA SER A 63 -7.42 22.50 -52.84
C SER A 63 -6.05 21.90 -53.12
N ALA A 64 -5.42 22.32 -54.23
CA ALA A 64 -4.03 22.00 -54.47
C ALA A 64 -3.24 22.46 -53.23
N GLY A 65 -2.50 21.54 -52.62
CA GLY A 65 -1.52 21.90 -51.62
C GLY A 65 -0.45 22.82 -52.24
N PRO A 66 0.36 23.53 -51.43
CA PRO A 66 1.48 24.35 -51.91
C PRO A 66 2.38 23.70 -52.97
N PHE A 67 2.42 22.36 -53.08
CA PHE A 67 3.17 21.64 -54.11
C PHE A 67 2.46 20.36 -54.63
N ALA A 68 2.94 19.84 -55.76
CA ALA A 68 2.36 18.67 -56.42
C ALA A 68 2.63 17.37 -55.67
N GLY A 69 1.60 16.54 -55.48
CA GLY A 69 1.71 15.24 -54.80
C GLY A 69 1.66 15.31 -53.28
N GLN A 70 1.44 16.49 -52.69
CA GLN A 70 1.42 16.72 -51.25
C GLN A 70 0.43 15.81 -50.50
N GLU A 71 -0.63 15.35 -51.14
CA GLU A 71 -1.60 14.40 -50.57
C GLU A 71 -0.98 13.06 -50.12
N LYS A 72 0.25 12.76 -50.57
CA LYS A 72 1.05 11.59 -50.17
C LYS A 72 1.93 11.85 -48.96
N VAL A 73 2.04 13.08 -48.46
CA VAL A 73 2.84 13.40 -47.26
C VAL A 73 1.93 13.29 -46.04
N HIS A 74 2.05 12.19 -45.30
CA HIS A 74 1.06 11.78 -44.29
C HIS A 74 1.18 12.49 -42.93
N HIS A 75 2.08 13.47 -42.78
CA HIS A 75 2.21 14.24 -41.55
C HIS A 75 2.59 15.71 -41.84
N ALA A 76 1.81 16.67 -41.30
CA ALA A 76 2.01 18.10 -41.59
C ALA A 76 3.40 18.61 -41.17
N ALA A 77 3.94 18.10 -40.06
CA ALA A 77 5.25 18.51 -39.57
C ALA A 77 6.40 18.19 -40.55
N VAL A 78 6.24 17.19 -41.44
CA VAL A 78 7.24 16.88 -42.49
C VAL A 78 7.37 18.05 -43.47
N ILE A 79 6.24 18.67 -43.82
CA ILE A 79 6.19 19.84 -44.69
C ILE A 79 6.76 21.06 -43.96
N GLU A 80 6.31 21.33 -42.74
CA GLU A 80 6.78 22.47 -41.95
C GLU A 80 8.29 22.44 -41.67
N LYS A 81 8.87 21.25 -41.43
CA LYS A 81 10.32 21.04 -41.27
C LYS A 81 11.06 21.30 -42.59
N ALA A 82 10.52 20.83 -43.71
CA ALA A 82 11.11 21.04 -45.03
C ALA A 82 11.08 22.52 -45.45
N GLU A 83 9.98 23.24 -45.15
CA GLU A 83 9.85 24.69 -45.34
C GLU A 83 10.87 25.49 -44.53
N ARG A 84 11.27 24.99 -43.34
CA ARG A 84 12.36 25.56 -42.52
C ARG A 84 13.77 25.15 -42.96
N GLY A 85 13.89 24.34 -44.01
CA GLY A 85 15.17 23.85 -44.53
C GLY A 85 15.82 22.77 -43.66
N GLU A 86 15.06 22.10 -42.80
CA GLU A 86 15.55 20.98 -41.99
C GLU A 86 15.74 19.72 -42.85
N VAL A 87 16.89 19.07 -42.70
CA VAL A 87 17.16 17.74 -43.27
C VAL A 87 16.37 16.70 -42.47
N GLN A 88 15.66 15.81 -43.17
CA GLN A 88 14.74 14.86 -42.55
C GLN A 88 14.97 13.44 -43.04
N ASP A 89 14.95 12.50 -42.10
CA ASP A 89 14.95 11.08 -42.40
C ASP A 89 13.49 10.60 -42.49
N LEU A 90 13.08 10.10 -43.66
CA LEU A 90 11.70 9.80 -44.02
C LEU A 90 11.58 8.37 -44.57
N ILE A 91 10.42 7.75 -44.34
CA ILE A 91 10.06 6.46 -44.94
C ILE A 91 9.23 6.77 -46.19
N VAL A 92 9.69 6.30 -47.35
CA VAL A 92 9.02 6.51 -48.64
C VAL A 92 8.49 5.17 -49.14
N VAL A 93 7.19 5.11 -49.43
CA VAL A 93 6.47 3.91 -49.85
C VAL A 93 6.09 4.03 -51.33
N PHE A 94 6.26 2.92 -52.05
CA PHE A 94 6.11 2.80 -53.49
C PHE A 94 4.87 1.99 -53.88
N ASP A 95 4.44 2.14 -55.13
CA ASP A 95 3.38 1.31 -55.71
C ASP A 95 3.85 -0.16 -55.82
N ASP A 96 3.10 -1.07 -55.20
CA ASP A 96 3.43 -2.49 -55.10
C ASP A 96 2.55 -3.40 -55.99
N ASN A 97 1.55 -2.82 -56.65
CA ASN A 97 0.51 -3.52 -57.41
C ASN A 97 1.07 -4.54 -58.40
N ALA A 98 2.09 -4.17 -59.17
CA ALA A 98 2.71 -5.08 -60.15
C ALA A 98 3.32 -6.33 -59.49
N ALA A 99 3.97 -6.19 -58.33
CA ALA A 99 4.57 -7.29 -57.58
C ALA A 99 3.52 -8.17 -56.92
N VAL A 100 2.47 -7.58 -56.33
CA VAL A 100 1.36 -8.32 -55.70
C VAL A 100 0.59 -9.15 -56.73
N GLN A 101 0.26 -8.57 -57.88
CA GLN A 101 -0.43 -9.28 -58.97
C GLN A 101 0.44 -10.40 -59.56
N ARG A 102 1.73 -10.15 -59.76
CA ARG A 102 2.68 -11.17 -60.24
C ARG A 102 2.81 -12.34 -59.26
N ALA A 103 2.93 -12.05 -57.97
CA ALA A 103 3.01 -13.06 -56.92
C ALA A 103 1.73 -13.91 -56.84
N ALA A 104 0.55 -13.29 -56.96
CA ALA A 104 -0.72 -14.01 -57.01
C ALA A 104 -0.78 -15.00 -58.18
N VAL A 105 -0.36 -14.59 -59.38
CA VAL A 105 -0.27 -15.47 -60.56
C VAL A 105 0.71 -16.64 -60.32
N MET A 106 1.88 -16.38 -59.72
CA MET A 106 2.87 -17.43 -59.45
C MET A 106 2.41 -18.42 -58.37
N ARG A 107 1.71 -17.96 -57.31
CA ARG A 107 1.06 -18.83 -56.32
C ARG A 107 0.00 -19.71 -56.98
N SER A 108 -0.90 -19.14 -57.78
CA SER A 108 -1.91 -19.91 -58.52
C SER A 108 -1.31 -20.93 -59.48
N ALA A 109 -0.18 -20.62 -60.13
CA ALA A 109 0.49 -21.53 -61.07
C ALA A 109 1.28 -22.66 -60.37
N SER A 110 1.69 -22.47 -59.12
CA SER A 110 2.47 -23.44 -58.33
C SER A 110 1.64 -24.24 -57.31
N GLY A 111 0.40 -23.83 -57.06
CA GLY A 111 -0.44 -24.39 -55.98
C GLY A 111 0.02 -23.99 -54.57
N ALA A 112 0.86 -22.95 -54.44
CA ALA A 112 1.42 -22.53 -53.17
C ALA A 112 0.46 -21.59 -52.41
N ASN A 113 0.19 -21.92 -51.13
CA ASN A 113 -0.67 -21.11 -50.26
C ASN A 113 0.04 -19.84 -49.73
N HIS A 114 1.36 -19.79 -49.80
CA HIS A 114 2.21 -18.65 -49.40
C HIS A 114 3.25 -18.33 -50.49
N ASP A 115 3.89 -17.17 -50.41
CA ASP A 115 4.95 -16.79 -51.35
C ASP A 115 6.20 -17.66 -51.09
N THR A 116 6.56 -18.50 -52.05
CA THR A 116 7.77 -19.36 -51.99
C THR A 116 9.04 -18.52 -52.23
N PRO A 117 10.27 -19.05 -51.97
CA PRO A 117 11.51 -18.30 -52.21
C PRO A 117 11.65 -17.72 -53.63
N ASP A 118 11.15 -18.42 -54.66
CA ASP A 118 11.11 -17.91 -56.03
C ASP A 118 10.15 -16.72 -56.21
N ILE A 119 9.03 -16.73 -55.49
CA ILE A 119 8.03 -15.64 -55.52
C ILE A 119 8.55 -14.44 -54.72
N LEU A 120 9.21 -14.67 -53.58
CA LEU A 120 9.88 -13.61 -52.81
C LEU A 120 11.02 -12.96 -53.59
N ARG A 121 11.76 -13.74 -54.39
CA ARG A 121 12.78 -13.24 -55.32
C ARG A 121 12.19 -12.42 -56.46
N GLU A 122 11.11 -12.87 -57.11
CA GLU A 122 10.42 -12.09 -58.14
C GLU A 122 9.88 -10.76 -57.57
N LYS A 123 9.32 -10.77 -56.35
CA LYS A 123 8.87 -9.57 -55.65
C LYS A 123 10.02 -8.61 -55.36
N SER A 124 11.15 -9.11 -54.84
CA SER A 124 12.39 -8.31 -54.63
C SER A 124 12.81 -7.59 -55.92
N LEU A 125 12.87 -8.31 -57.05
CA LEU A 125 13.23 -7.72 -58.34
C LEU A 125 12.25 -6.62 -58.80
N LEU A 126 10.94 -6.82 -58.60
CA LEU A 126 9.92 -5.84 -58.98
C LEU A 126 9.91 -4.61 -58.05
N TYR A 127 10.12 -4.80 -56.75
CA TYR A 127 10.30 -3.70 -55.80
C TYR A 127 11.58 -2.91 -56.09
N GLY A 128 12.71 -3.60 -56.34
CA GLY A 128 13.98 -2.98 -56.73
C GLY A 128 13.85 -2.12 -57.99
N ALA A 129 13.22 -2.66 -59.05
CA ALA A 129 12.98 -1.90 -60.28
C ALA A 129 12.12 -0.63 -60.06
N LYS A 130 11.06 -0.72 -59.25
CA LYS A 130 10.20 0.42 -58.92
C LYS A 130 10.91 1.47 -58.05
N LYS A 131 11.73 1.04 -57.09
CA LYS A 131 12.55 1.93 -56.25
C LYS A 131 13.61 2.64 -57.09
N GLN A 132 14.32 1.92 -57.97
CA GLN A 132 15.36 2.47 -58.83
C GLN A 132 14.83 3.55 -59.79
N GLU A 133 13.64 3.35 -60.38
CA GLU A 133 12.96 4.36 -61.23
C GLU A 133 12.87 5.74 -60.54
N VAL A 134 12.64 5.76 -59.22
CA VAL A 134 12.58 6.98 -58.44
C VAL A 134 13.97 7.44 -57.97
N VAL A 135 14.86 6.53 -57.55
CA VAL A 135 16.24 6.88 -57.16
C VAL A 135 16.99 7.56 -58.31
N ASP A 136 16.89 7.03 -59.53
CA ASP A 136 17.52 7.60 -60.73
C ASP A 136 17.01 9.01 -61.06
N SER A 137 15.81 9.38 -60.58
CA SER A 137 15.27 10.73 -60.74
C SER A 137 15.90 11.74 -59.76
N LEU A 138 16.45 11.30 -58.62
CA LEU A 138 16.91 12.14 -57.52
C LEU A 138 18.38 12.55 -57.67
N THR A 139 18.73 13.73 -57.15
CA THR A 139 20.13 14.16 -56.97
C THR A 139 20.55 14.07 -55.51
N THR A 140 21.86 14.09 -55.26
CA THR A 140 22.43 14.06 -53.89
C THR A 140 22.00 15.23 -53.00
N ASP A 141 21.49 16.30 -53.60
CA ASP A 141 20.96 17.52 -52.95
C ASP A 141 19.43 17.43 -52.72
N ASP A 142 18.73 16.54 -53.42
CA ASP A 142 17.31 16.26 -53.22
C ASP A 142 17.16 15.28 -52.03
N ALA A 143 17.77 14.09 -52.14
CA ALA A 143 17.74 13.06 -51.10
C ALA A 143 18.94 12.10 -51.19
N GLU A 144 19.13 11.30 -50.15
CA GLU A 144 20.14 10.24 -50.05
C GLU A 144 19.48 8.95 -49.54
N VAL A 145 19.77 7.81 -50.18
CA VAL A 145 19.30 6.50 -49.71
C VAL A 145 20.09 6.12 -48.47
N ILE A 146 19.40 5.94 -47.34
CA ILE A 146 19.99 5.52 -46.07
C ILE A 146 19.84 4.00 -45.90
N ASP A 147 18.68 3.45 -46.27
CA ASP A 147 18.45 2.01 -46.32
C ASP A 147 17.47 1.62 -47.45
N ASP A 148 17.70 0.46 -48.07
CA ASP A 148 16.88 -0.10 -49.15
C ASP A 148 16.37 -1.50 -48.77
N TYR A 149 15.10 -1.58 -48.43
CA TYR A 149 14.48 -2.80 -47.92
C TYR A 149 14.14 -3.74 -49.09
N GLU A 150 15.02 -4.69 -49.40
CA GLU A 150 14.95 -5.57 -50.58
C GLU A 150 13.55 -6.18 -50.82
N HIS A 151 12.92 -6.75 -49.79
CA HIS A 151 11.62 -7.44 -49.90
C HIS A 151 10.40 -6.55 -49.63
N LEU A 152 10.56 -5.24 -49.50
CA LEU A 152 9.47 -4.30 -49.23
C LEU A 152 9.38 -3.19 -50.30
N PRO A 153 8.17 -2.70 -50.62
CA PRO A 153 7.96 -1.56 -51.50
C PRO A 153 8.21 -0.23 -50.76
N MET A 154 9.34 -0.11 -50.05
CA MET A 154 9.70 1.10 -49.32
C MET A 154 11.22 1.30 -49.21
N MET A 155 11.65 2.53 -49.00
CA MET A 155 13.03 2.91 -48.70
C MET A 155 13.06 3.89 -47.52
N PHE A 156 14.21 3.93 -46.84
CA PHE A 156 14.53 4.94 -45.86
C PHE A 156 15.44 6.00 -46.50
N LEU A 157 14.91 7.22 -46.68
CA LEU A 157 15.59 8.31 -47.39
C LEU A 157 15.85 9.50 -46.47
N ARG A 158 17.06 10.06 -46.55
CA ARG A 158 17.39 11.37 -45.99
C ARG A 158 17.08 12.44 -47.02
N VAL A 159 15.93 13.11 -46.87
CA VAL A 159 15.49 14.21 -47.74
C VAL A 159 16.10 15.51 -47.23
N LYS A 160 16.83 16.22 -48.10
CA LYS A 160 17.73 17.32 -47.70
C LYS A 160 17.16 18.71 -47.93
N SER A 161 16.03 18.83 -48.63
CA SER A 161 15.40 20.10 -48.95
C SER A 161 13.91 19.95 -49.26
N MET A 162 13.16 21.06 -49.17
CA MET A 162 11.78 21.15 -49.67
C MET A 162 11.66 20.69 -51.12
N LYS A 163 12.57 21.13 -51.99
CA LYS A 163 12.64 20.71 -53.40
C LYS A 163 12.76 19.18 -53.55
N GLY A 164 13.53 18.52 -52.67
CA GLY A 164 13.61 17.05 -52.63
C GLY A 164 12.28 16.40 -52.24
N LEU A 165 11.58 16.96 -51.24
CA LEU A 165 10.26 16.50 -50.81
C LEU A 165 9.20 16.65 -51.94
N GLU A 166 9.15 17.81 -52.59
CA GLU A 166 8.25 18.09 -53.73
C GLU A 166 8.51 17.14 -54.91
N LYS A 167 9.78 16.82 -55.16
CA LYS A 167 10.22 15.95 -56.25
C LYS A 167 9.91 14.47 -55.97
N LEU A 168 9.93 14.05 -54.72
CA LEU A 168 9.47 12.74 -54.28
C LEU A 168 7.94 12.64 -54.35
N SER A 169 7.21 13.61 -53.78
CA SER A 169 5.75 13.58 -53.72
C SER A 169 5.11 13.57 -55.13
N SER A 170 5.71 14.27 -56.09
CA SER A 170 5.23 14.31 -57.47
C SER A 170 5.45 13.01 -58.28
N GLN A 171 6.23 12.03 -57.80
CA GLN A 171 6.44 10.77 -58.52
C GLN A 171 5.16 9.90 -58.55
N MET A 172 4.78 9.42 -59.73
CA MET A 172 3.66 8.48 -59.88
C MET A 172 3.92 7.13 -59.21
N GLY A 173 5.19 6.74 -59.03
CA GLY A 173 5.59 5.51 -58.35
C GLY A 173 5.58 5.55 -56.82
N ILE A 174 5.37 6.73 -56.20
CA ILE A 174 5.27 6.89 -54.75
C ILE A 174 3.79 6.97 -54.34
N THR A 175 3.44 6.20 -53.32
CA THR A 175 2.09 6.11 -52.72
C THR A 175 2.00 6.83 -51.37
N GLY A 176 3.09 6.94 -50.62
CA GLY A 176 3.13 7.64 -49.34
C GLY A 176 4.53 8.05 -48.89
N ILE A 177 4.62 9.14 -48.13
CA ILE A 177 5.83 9.66 -47.49
C ILE A 177 5.49 9.91 -46.01
N TYR A 178 6.28 9.31 -45.12
CA TYR A 178 6.03 9.28 -43.68
C TYR A 178 7.26 9.77 -42.91
N GLU A 179 7.02 10.39 -41.75
CA GLU A 179 8.06 10.75 -40.80
C GLU A 179 8.70 9.49 -40.19
N ASN A 180 10.02 9.48 -40.01
CA ASN A 180 10.69 8.48 -39.17
C ASN A 180 10.41 8.77 -37.68
N GLY A 181 9.19 8.45 -37.25
CA GLY A 181 8.68 8.74 -35.92
C GLY A 181 9.44 7.99 -34.82
N GLN A 182 9.74 8.67 -33.72
CA GLN A 182 10.30 8.03 -32.53
C GLN A 182 9.17 7.36 -31.72
N TYR A 183 9.14 6.03 -31.74
CA TYR A 183 8.22 5.24 -30.91
C TYR A 183 8.82 5.02 -29.50
N THR A 184 7.99 5.12 -28.47
CA THR A 184 8.37 4.90 -27.06
C THR A 184 7.38 3.96 -26.38
N LEU A 185 7.80 3.33 -25.28
CA LEU A 185 6.94 2.48 -24.45
C LEU A 185 5.95 3.38 -23.69
N MET A 186 4.65 3.30 -23.97
CA MET A 186 3.60 4.01 -23.19
C MET A 186 3.15 3.18 -21.97
N LEU A 187 4.16 2.70 -21.24
CA LEU A 187 4.04 2.22 -19.87
C LEU A 187 4.32 3.36 -18.87
N ASN A 188 4.62 4.56 -19.36
CA ASN A 188 4.96 5.75 -18.58
C ASN A 188 3.80 6.30 -17.76
N GLU A 189 2.55 5.99 -18.10
CA GLU A 189 1.35 6.47 -17.44
C GLU A 189 0.78 5.37 -16.51
N SER A 190 0.66 4.16 -17.04
CA SER A 190 0.12 3.00 -16.34
C SER A 190 1.01 2.43 -15.24
N LEU A 191 2.34 2.35 -15.43
CA LEU A 191 3.24 1.83 -14.38
C LEU A 191 3.34 2.76 -13.16
N PRO A 192 3.48 4.10 -13.29
CA PRO A 192 3.39 4.99 -12.14
C PRO A 192 2.05 4.96 -11.41
N LEU A 193 0.93 4.71 -12.10
CA LEU A 193 -0.39 4.67 -11.44
C LEU A 193 -0.51 3.51 -10.44
N ILE A 194 0.21 2.40 -10.66
CA ILE A 194 0.36 1.31 -9.68
C ILE A 194 1.63 1.44 -8.82
N GLY A 195 2.42 2.51 -8.97
CA GLY A 195 3.67 2.76 -8.24
C GLY A 195 4.86 1.89 -8.65
N GLN A 196 4.84 1.27 -9.82
CA GLN A 196 5.83 0.28 -10.19
C GLN A 196 7.26 0.82 -10.37
N PRO A 197 7.51 2.01 -10.96
CA PRO A 197 8.88 2.53 -11.10
C PRO A 197 9.56 2.78 -9.75
N GLN A 198 8.77 3.16 -8.73
CA GLN A 198 9.21 3.28 -7.35
C GLN A 198 9.59 1.91 -6.78
N ALA A 199 8.76 0.87 -6.98
CA ALA A 199 9.09 -0.50 -6.57
C ALA A 199 10.37 -1.03 -7.27
N ALA A 200 10.48 -0.84 -8.58
CA ALA A 200 11.62 -1.30 -9.38
C ALA A 200 12.92 -0.56 -9.04
N SER A 201 12.86 0.74 -8.72
CA SER A 201 14.02 1.52 -8.25
C SER A 201 14.48 1.15 -6.84
N ALA A 202 13.57 0.67 -5.98
CA ALA A 202 13.88 0.03 -4.71
C ALA A 202 14.39 -1.43 -4.85
N GLY A 203 14.49 -1.96 -6.07
CA GLY A 203 15.01 -3.30 -6.37
C GLY A 203 13.93 -4.39 -6.50
N TYR A 204 12.66 -4.08 -6.25
CA TYR A 204 11.56 -5.03 -6.30
C TYR A 204 11.07 -5.23 -7.74
N LYS A 205 11.66 -6.22 -8.43
CA LYS A 205 11.48 -6.44 -9.88
C LYS A 205 10.91 -7.82 -10.26
N GLY A 206 10.56 -8.66 -9.28
CA GLY A 206 10.04 -10.02 -9.51
C GLY A 206 11.12 -11.07 -9.85
N GLY A 207 12.40 -10.77 -9.58
CA GLY A 207 13.51 -11.68 -9.83
C GLY A 207 13.32 -13.05 -9.17
N GLY A 208 13.64 -14.11 -9.92
CA GLY A 208 13.51 -15.50 -9.45
C GLY A 208 12.09 -16.09 -9.53
N THR A 209 11.12 -15.36 -10.08
CA THR A 209 9.74 -15.84 -10.32
C THR A 209 9.45 -16.00 -11.81
N ALA A 210 8.36 -16.70 -12.14
CA ALA A 210 7.79 -16.73 -13.49
C ALA A 210 6.28 -16.49 -13.52
N VAL A 211 5.80 -15.90 -14.63
CA VAL A 211 4.39 -15.72 -14.97
C VAL A 211 4.08 -16.50 -16.24
N ALA A 212 3.06 -17.36 -16.18
CA ALA A 212 2.51 -18.00 -17.36
C ALA A 212 1.43 -17.11 -17.99
N VAL A 213 1.56 -16.82 -19.28
CA VAL A 213 0.61 -16.04 -20.07
C VAL A 213 -0.14 -17.03 -20.96
N LEU A 214 -1.44 -17.17 -20.74
CA LEU A 214 -2.35 -18.04 -21.50
C LEU A 214 -3.15 -17.13 -22.42
N ASP A 215 -2.69 -17.02 -23.67
CA ASP A 215 -3.12 -16.00 -24.63
C ASP A 215 -2.78 -16.45 -26.07
N SER A 216 -2.78 -15.54 -27.05
CA SER A 216 -2.45 -15.75 -28.48
C SER A 216 -0.96 -15.94 -28.77
N GLY A 217 -0.22 -16.67 -27.91
CA GLY A 217 1.23 -16.81 -28.04
C GLY A 217 2.03 -15.58 -27.61
N VAL A 218 3.31 -15.49 -28.01
CA VAL A 218 4.23 -14.37 -27.74
C VAL A 218 5.31 -14.27 -28.84
N ASP A 219 5.35 -13.15 -29.58
CA ASP A 219 6.52 -12.77 -30.37
C ASP A 219 7.67 -12.34 -29.44
N TYR A 220 8.39 -13.35 -28.96
CA TYR A 220 9.57 -13.16 -28.12
C TYR A 220 10.72 -12.47 -28.85
N THR A 221 10.71 -12.39 -30.18
CA THR A 221 11.77 -11.72 -30.94
C THR A 221 11.74 -10.20 -30.76
N HIS A 222 10.61 -9.65 -30.31
CA HIS A 222 10.44 -8.24 -30.04
C HIS A 222 11.35 -7.75 -28.89
N VAL A 223 12.02 -6.60 -29.10
CA VAL A 223 13.05 -6.04 -28.21
C VAL A 223 12.61 -5.80 -26.76
N ALA A 224 11.30 -5.69 -26.50
CA ALA A 224 10.75 -5.58 -25.14
C ALA A 224 11.04 -6.81 -24.25
N PHE A 225 11.27 -7.98 -24.86
CA PHE A 225 11.65 -9.21 -24.15
C PHE A 225 13.17 -9.40 -24.05
N GLY A 226 13.96 -8.46 -24.60
CA GLY A 226 15.42 -8.49 -24.59
C GLY A 226 15.99 -9.30 -25.75
N SER A 227 17.16 -9.92 -25.54
CA SER A 227 17.87 -10.69 -26.57
C SER A 227 17.36 -12.13 -26.59
N CYS A 228 16.24 -12.37 -27.27
CA CYS A 228 15.58 -13.68 -27.41
C CYS A 228 15.75 -14.27 -28.82
N THR A 229 16.86 -13.99 -29.50
CA THR A 229 17.13 -14.41 -30.89
C THR A 229 18.49 -15.10 -31.02
N GLY A 230 18.66 -15.89 -32.09
CA GLY A 230 19.89 -16.62 -32.36
C GLY A 230 20.21 -17.65 -31.27
N GLY A 231 21.38 -17.57 -30.65
CA GLY A 231 21.77 -18.45 -29.54
C GLY A 231 20.98 -18.26 -28.24
N ASN A 232 20.08 -17.26 -28.19
CA ASN A 232 19.21 -16.95 -27.06
C ASN A 232 17.71 -17.19 -27.31
N THR A 233 17.35 -17.81 -28.45
CA THR A 233 15.96 -18.14 -28.76
C THR A 233 15.36 -19.08 -27.69
N PRO A 234 14.21 -18.73 -27.06
CA PRO A 234 13.51 -19.60 -26.13
C PRO A 234 13.22 -20.98 -26.74
N GLY A 235 13.48 -22.04 -25.98
CA GLY A 235 13.07 -23.39 -26.38
C GLY A 235 11.58 -23.63 -26.13
N TYR A 236 11.08 -24.75 -26.64
CA TYR A 236 9.72 -25.23 -26.34
C TYR A 236 9.58 -25.62 -24.86
N CYS A 237 8.46 -25.27 -24.22
CA CYS A 237 8.22 -25.61 -22.83
C CYS A 237 8.05 -27.12 -22.64
N SER A 238 8.90 -27.74 -21.79
CA SER A 238 8.84 -29.18 -21.51
C SER A 238 8.58 -29.48 -20.04
N ASP A 239 7.99 -30.66 -19.79
CA ASP A 239 7.42 -31.07 -18.49
C ASP A 239 8.47 -31.52 -17.45
N ALA A 240 9.74 -31.65 -17.85
CA ALA A 240 10.81 -32.18 -17.00
C ALA A 240 12.21 -31.64 -17.33
N ASN A 241 12.44 -31.13 -18.53
CA ASN A 241 13.74 -30.65 -19.01
C ASN A 241 13.57 -29.22 -19.55
N PRO A 242 13.53 -28.20 -18.68
CA PRO A 242 13.37 -26.82 -19.13
C PRO A 242 14.50 -26.46 -20.10
N PRO A 243 14.22 -25.68 -21.15
CA PRO A 243 15.27 -25.19 -22.04
C PRO A 243 16.27 -24.32 -21.24
N PRO A 244 17.53 -24.19 -21.70
CA PRO A 244 18.52 -23.38 -21.02
C PRO A 244 18.03 -21.96 -20.78
N ALA A 245 18.22 -21.43 -19.57
CA ALA A 245 17.87 -20.04 -19.28
C ALA A 245 18.82 -19.09 -20.01
N HIS A 246 18.33 -18.43 -21.07
CA HIS A 246 19.14 -17.51 -21.86
C HIS A 246 19.32 -16.16 -21.16
N ALA A 247 20.59 -15.75 -20.99
CA ALA A 247 20.94 -14.48 -20.36
C ALA A 247 20.52 -13.31 -21.26
N GLY A 248 19.65 -12.45 -20.74
CA GLY A 248 19.11 -11.30 -21.48
C GLY A 248 17.81 -11.55 -22.24
N CYS A 249 17.30 -12.80 -22.30
CA CYS A 249 15.94 -13.07 -22.76
C CYS A 249 14.97 -13.18 -21.57
N ARG A 250 13.81 -12.52 -21.63
CA ARG A 250 12.78 -12.54 -20.58
C ARG A 250 11.78 -13.69 -20.72
N VAL A 251 11.56 -14.18 -21.94
CA VAL A 251 10.76 -15.38 -22.18
C VAL A 251 11.61 -16.61 -21.87
N ALA A 252 11.15 -17.48 -20.97
CA ALA A 252 11.86 -18.70 -20.59
C ALA A 252 11.61 -19.84 -21.59
N CYS A 253 10.37 -19.97 -22.06
CA CYS A 253 9.96 -20.91 -23.09
C CYS A 253 8.62 -20.46 -23.69
N VAL A 254 8.29 -21.02 -24.86
CA VAL A 254 6.96 -20.94 -25.47
C VAL A 254 6.39 -22.33 -25.71
N ARG A 255 5.07 -22.47 -25.76
CA ARG A 255 4.41 -23.73 -26.11
C ARG A 255 2.99 -23.52 -26.60
N ASP A 256 2.71 -24.14 -27.72
CA ASP A 256 1.38 -24.20 -28.33
C ASP A 256 0.60 -25.35 -27.67
N ILE A 257 -0.59 -25.03 -27.17
CA ILE A 257 -1.56 -25.96 -26.57
C ILE A 257 -2.78 -26.08 -27.50
N ALA A 258 -3.21 -24.96 -28.09
CA ALA A 258 -4.03 -24.97 -29.30
C ALA A 258 -3.25 -25.60 -30.49
N PRO A 259 -3.93 -25.96 -31.59
CA PRO A 259 -3.26 -26.54 -32.77
C PRO A 259 -2.23 -25.57 -33.37
N ASP A 260 -0.95 -25.98 -33.40
CA ASP A 260 0.17 -25.23 -33.99
C ASP A 260 -0.14 -24.74 -35.42
N ASP A 261 -0.17 -23.41 -35.59
CA ASP A 261 -0.42 -22.71 -36.85
C ASP A 261 0.87 -22.19 -37.51
N GLY A 262 2.02 -22.34 -36.84
CA GLY A 262 3.34 -21.86 -37.26
C GLY A 262 3.62 -20.37 -37.01
N MET A 263 2.79 -19.66 -36.23
CA MET A 263 3.04 -18.27 -35.82
C MET A 263 3.62 -18.18 -34.39
N LEU A 264 4.27 -17.05 -34.08
CA LEU A 264 4.74 -16.78 -32.71
C LEU A 264 3.68 -16.07 -31.86
N ASP A 265 2.78 -15.32 -32.50
CA ASP A 265 1.56 -14.76 -31.90
C ASP A 265 0.49 -14.69 -33.00
N ASP A 266 -0.62 -15.40 -32.82
CA ASP A 266 -1.49 -15.88 -33.90
C ASP A 266 -2.61 -14.92 -34.33
N PHE A 267 -2.66 -13.70 -33.76
CA PHE A 267 -3.79 -12.83 -34.02
C PHE A 267 -3.64 -12.05 -35.36
N ARG A 268 -4.27 -12.53 -36.45
CA ARG A 268 -4.52 -11.74 -37.68
C ARG A 268 -5.99 -11.71 -38.09
N ALA A 269 -6.89 -11.49 -37.13
CA ALA A 269 -8.30 -11.24 -37.41
C ALA A 269 -8.59 -9.74 -37.64
N TYR A 270 -8.59 -9.30 -38.90
CA TYR A 270 -9.04 -7.95 -39.27
C TYR A 270 -10.42 -7.64 -38.65
N PRO A 271 -10.62 -6.48 -37.97
CA PRO A 271 -9.80 -5.28 -38.00
C PRO A 271 -8.71 -5.18 -36.92
N TYR A 272 -8.49 -6.21 -36.10
CA TYR A 272 -7.51 -6.15 -35.02
C TYR A 272 -6.08 -6.41 -35.56
N PRO A 273 -5.07 -5.65 -35.10
CA PRO A 273 -3.74 -5.61 -35.72
C PRO A 273 -2.82 -6.79 -35.36
N GLY A 274 -3.23 -7.62 -34.41
CA GLY A 274 -2.45 -8.75 -33.90
C GLY A 274 -1.63 -8.46 -32.66
N GLY A 275 -0.95 -9.50 -32.16
CA GLY A 275 0.01 -9.37 -31.07
C GLY A 275 -0.62 -9.19 -29.69
N HIS A 276 -1.76 -9.85 -29.40
CA HIS A 276 -2.46 -9.64 -28.13
C HIS A 276 -1.68 -10.26 -26.95
N GLY A 277 -1.25 -11.52 -27.09
CA GLY A 277 -0.37 -12.23 -26.16
C GLY A 277 0.97 -11.52 -25.96
N THR A 278 1.53 -10.97 -27.03
CA THR A 278 2.73 -10.11 -27.06
C THR A 278 2.52 -8.81 -26.28
N ASN A 279 1.39 -8.12 -26.46
CA ASN A 279 1.05 -6.92 -25.70
C ASN A 279 0.94 -7.22 -24.19
N VAL A 280 0.15 -8.22 -23.79
CA VAL A 280 -0.05 -8.54 -22.36
C VAL A 280 1.22 -9.08 -21.70
N SER A 281 2.03 -9.86 -22.43
CA SER A 281 3.38 -10.27 -22.00
C SER A 281 4.31 -9.07 -21.85
N GLY A 282 4.24 -8.09 -22.75
CA GLY A 282 4.96 -6.83 -22.65
C GLY A 282 4.60 -6.04 -21.39
N ILE A 283 3.33 -6.06 -20.97
CA ILE A 283 2.89 -5.44 -19.71
C ILE A 283 3.47 -6.20 -18.52
N VAL A 284 3.44 -7.54 -18.50
CA VAL A 284 4.09 -8.34 -17.45
C VAL A 284 5.59 -8.01 -17.34
N ALA A 285 6.30 -7.95 -18.48
CA ALA A 285 7.72 -7.57 -18.54
C ALA A 285 7.97 -6.12 -18.08
N GLY A 286 7.00 -5.22 -18.28
CA GLY A 286 7.04 -3.86 -17.75
C GLY A 286 6.90 -3.82 -16.23
N VAL A 287 5.92 -4.55 -15.69
CA VAL A 287 5.56 -4.54 -14.27
C VAL A 287 6.59 -5.27 -13.41
N ALA A 288 7.10 -6.41 -13.87
CA ALA A 288 8.08 -7.24 -13.18
C ALA A 288 9.32 -7.46 -14.08
N PRO A 289 10.26 -6.49 -14.18
CA PRO A 289 11.34 -6.52 -15.16
C PRO A 289 12.28 -7.73 -15.10
N ASP A 290 12.38 -8.38 -13.94
CA ASP A 290 13.28 -9.51 -13.69
C ASP A 290 12.51 -10.85 -13.57
N THR A 291 11.19 -10.86 -13.75
CA THR A 291 10.41 -12.12 -13.85
C THR A 291 10.67 -12.80 -15.20
N LYS A 292 10.47 -14.13 -15.24
CA LYS A 292 10.40 -14.86 -16.51
C LYS A 292 8.95 -14.94 -17.02
N ILE A 293 8.80 -14.89 -18.33
CA ILE A 293 7.52 -15.11 -19.01
C ILE A 293 7.52 -16.51 -19.62
N ILE A 294 6.39 -17.21 -19.48
CA ILE A 294 6.12 -18.46 -20.17
C ILE A 294 4.93 -18.17 -21.09
N GLY A 295 5.15 -18.18 -22.40
CA GLY A 295 4.07 -18.01 -23.38
C GLY A 295 3.41 -19.36 -23.64
N LEU A 296 2.14 -19.51 -23.27
CA LEU A 296 1.33 -20.68 -23.61
C LEU A 296 0.25 -20.24 -24.58
N ASP A 297 0.35 -20.69 -25.83
CA ASP A 297 -0.67 -20.38 -26.82
C ASP A 297 -1.89 -21.30 -26.61
N VAL A 298 -3.03 -20.67 -26.32
CA VAL A 298 -4.32 -21.35 -26.08
C VAL A 298 -5.42 -20.84 -26.99
N LEU A 299 -5.10 -19.95 -27.95
CA LEU A 299 -6.04 -19.45 -28.94
C LEU A 299 -5.82 -20.12 -30.31
N ASP A 300 -6.88 -20.12 -31.11
CA ASP A 300 -6.90 -20.37 -32.55
C ASP A 300 -7.56 -19.12 -33.17
N GLY A 301 -6.69 -18.19 -33.58
CA GLY A 301 -6.97 -16.83 -34.00
C GLY A 301 -7.62 -15.96 -32.93
N ALA A 302 -8.95 -15.98 -32.87
CA ALA A 302 -9.75 -15.08 -32.04
C ALA A 302 -10.52 -15.80 -30.93
N SER A 303 -10.25 -17.08 -30.71
CA SER A 303 -11.05 -17.95 -29.83
C SER A 303 -10.20 -19.06 -29.23
N ALA A 304 -10.48 -19.40 -27.98
CA ALA A 304 -9.84 -20.49 -27.26
C ALA A 304 -10.90 -21.53 -26.87
N TYR A 305 -10.60 -22.83 -27.00
CA TYR A 305 -11.48 -23.84 -26.41
C TYR A 305 -11.18 -24.03 -24.92
N ALA A 306 -12.21 -24.42 -24.16
CA ALA A 306 -12.08 -24.56 -22.72
C ALA A 306 -11.11 -25.68 -22.31
N ASN A 307 -10.95 -26.72 -23.13
CA ASN A 307 -9.96 -27.77 -22.88
C ASN A 307 -8.53 -27.24 -23.00
N ASP A 308 -8.22 -26.43 -24.02
CA ASP A 308 -6.84 -25.92 -24.24
C ASP A 308 -6.40 -25.02 -23.07
N ILE A 309 -7.30 -24.14 -22.60
CA ILE A 309 -7.07 -23.31 -21.40
C ILE A 309 -6.90 -24.20 -20.15
N ILE A 310 -7.68 -25.27 -19.99
CA ILE A 310 -7.57 -26.20 -18.86
C ILE A 310 -6.26 -27.00 -18.90
N ASP A 311 -5.85 -27.45 -20.08
CA ASP A 311 -4.59 -28.18 -20.30
C ASP A 311 -3.39 -27.27 -20.03
N ALA A 312 -3.45 -25.99 -20.40
CA ALA A 312 -2.44 -24.99 -20.04
C ALA A 312 -2.39 -24.74 -18.51
N ILE A 313 -3.54 -24.64 -17.82
CA ILE A 313 -3.57 -24.52 -16.34
C ILE A 313 -2.97 -25.78 -15.68
N ASN A 314 -3.31 -26.97 -16.18
CA ASN A 314 -2.76 -28.24 -15.72
C ASN A 314 -1.24 -28.34 -15.96
N TRP A 315 -0.77 -27.85 -17.11
CA TRP A 315 0.65 -27.73 -17.43
C TRP A 315 1.36 -26.82 -16.43
N VAL A 316 0.80 -25.64 -16.12
CA VAL A 316 1.37 -24.69 -15.14
C VAL A 316 1.44 -25.30 -13.74
N ILE A 317 0.41 -26.03 -13.30
CA ILE A 317 0.43 -26.73 -12.00
C ILE A 317 1.57 -27.75 -11.95
N THR A 318 1.70 -28.56 -13.00
CA THR A 318 2.74 -29.59 -13.12
C THR A 318 4.15 -28.98 -13.13
N ASN A 319 4.32 -27.88 -13.86
CA ASN A 319 5.62 -27.25 -14.10
C ASN A 319 5.97 -26.13 -13.13
N LYS A 320 5.11 -25.84 -12.15
CA LYS A 320 5.29 -24.80 -11.14
C LYS A 320 6.69 -24.81 -10.53
N ALA A 321 7.15 -25.97 -10.07
CA ALA A 321 8.42 -26.11 -9.38
C ALA A 321 9.64 -26.00 -10.33
N VAL A 322 9.46 -26.32 -11.62
CA VAL A 322 10.51 -26.32 -12.64
C VAL A 322 10.88 -24.88 -13.03
N TYR A 323 9.88 -24.02 -13.24
CA TYR A 323 10.08 -22.64 -13.69
C TYR A 323 9.84 -21.58 -12.59
N ASN A 324 9.53 -22.01 -11.36
CA ASN A 324 9.03 -21.18 -10.25
C ASN A 324 7.84 -20.27 -10.64
N ILE A 325 6.80 -20.88 -11.22
CA ILE A 325 5.60 -20.15 -11.66
C ILE A 325 4.81 -19.69 -10.43
N VAL A 326 4.49 -18.40 -10.37
CA VAL A 326 3.76 -17.79 -9.24
C VAL A 326 2.42 -17.17 -9.66
N ALA A 327 2.28 -16.82 -10.94
CA ALA A 327 1.04 -16.28 -11.49
C ALA A 327 0.68 -16.88 -12.86
N ILE A 328 -0.61 -16.91 -13.14
CA ILE A 328 -1.20 -17.13 -14.46
C ILE A 328 -1.87 -15.81 -14.88
N ASN A 329 -1.60 -15.33 -16.08
CA ASN A 329 -2.36 -14.28 -16.75
C ASN A 329 -3.33 -14.92 -17.75
N MET A 330 -4.63 -14.73 -17.54
CA MET A 330 -5.68 -15.05 -18.53
C MET A 330 -6.37 -13.77 -18.95
N SER A 331 -5.92 -13.18 -20.07
CA SER A 331 -6.49 -11.96 -20.65
C SER A 331 -7.62 -12.25 -21.63
N LEU A 332 -8.35 -13.35 -21.39
CA LEU A 332 -9.41 -13.94 -22.19
C LEU A 332 -10.72 -14.06 -21.40
N GLY A 333 -11.84 -14.27 -22.10
CA GLY A 333 -13.13 -14.49 -21.44
C GLY A 333 -14.30 -14.67 -22.41
N SER A 334 -15.40 -15.20 -21.86
CA SER A 334 -16.65 -15.44 -22.58
C SER A 334 -17.57 -14.20 -22.60
N SER A 335 -18.53 -14.17 -23.52
CA SER A 335 -19.53 -13.10 -23.61
C SER A 335 -20.59 -13.14 -22.49
N LYS A 336 -20.70 -14.25 -21.76
CA LYS A 336 -21.68 -14.46 -20.69
C LYS A 336 -21.15 -13.93 -19.35
N THR A 337 -21.88 -13.02 -18.74
CA THR A 337 -21.59 -12.48 -17.40
C THR A 337 -22.38 -13.20 -16.30
N TYR A 338 -21.86 -13.12 -15.07
CA TYR A 338 -22.41 -13.74 -13.87
C TYR A 338 -22.42 -12.73 -12.72
N SER A 339 -23.59 -12.48 -12.13
CA SER A 339 -23.76 -11.53 -11.02
C SER A 339 -23.43 -12.08 -9.62
N ASN A 340 -23.03 -13.34 -9.56
CA ASN A 340 -22.53 -14.03 -8.38
C ASN A 340 -21.35 -14.93 -8.80
N PRO A 341 -20.43 -15.30 -7.88
CA PRO A 341 -19.31 -16.19 -8.18
C PRO A 341 -19.76 -17.50 -8.84
N CYS A 342 -19.17 -17.84 -9.99
CA CYS A 342 -19.63 -18.94 -10.85
C CYS A 342 -19.00 -20.29 -10.45
N GLY A 343 -19.20 -20.73 -9.20
CA GLY A 343 -18.57 -21.95 -8.66
C GLY A 343 -18.89 -23.27 -9.37
N GLY A 344 -19.89 -23.30 -10.27
CA GLY A 344 -20.23 -24.45 -11.12
C GLY A 344 -19.69 -24.36 -12.56
N ASP A 345 -18.84 -23.38 -12.86
CA ASP A 345 -18.19 -23.21 -14.15
C ASP A 345 -17.01 -24.20 -14.32
N VAL A 346 -16.70 -24.59 -15.56
CA VAL A 346 -15.66 -25.58 -15.88
C VAL A 346 -14.27 -25.18 -15.38
N PHE A 347 -13.98 -23.87 -15.29
CA PHE A 347 -12.69 -23.37 -14.81
C PHE A 347 -12.58 -23.30 -13.28
N ALA A 348 -13.66 -23.56 -12.53
CA ALA A 348 -13.66 -23.40 -11.07
C ALA A 348 -12.67 -24.36 -10.38
N SER A 349 -12.61 -25.63 -10.80
CA SER A 349 -11.67 -26.60 -10.23
C SER A 349 -10.21 -26.40 -10.70
N PRO A 350 -9.92 -26.20 -12.00
CA PRO A 350 -8.57 -25.88 -12.48
C PRO A 350 -7.95 -24.66 -11.79
N VAL A 351 -8.68 -23.55 -11.66
CA VAL A 351 -8.17 -22.32 -11.03
C VAL A 351 -8.01 -22.50 -9.51
N ALA A 352 -8.91 -23.22 -8.84
CA ALA A 352 -8.76 -23.57 -7.42
C ALA A 352 -7.56 -24.49 -7.17
N ASN A 353 -7.26 -25.41 -8.08
CA ASN A 353 -6.09 -26.28 -8.00
C ASN A 353 -4.78 -25.50 -8.24
N ALA A 354 -4.77 -24.56 -9.19
CA ALA A 354 -3.63 -23.65 -9.40
C ALA A 354 -3.35 -22.83 -8.13
N ARG A 355 -4.39 -22.24 -7.54
CA ARG A 355 -4.28 -21.51 -6.26
C ARG A 355 -3.77 -22.42 -5.14
N SER A 356 -4.30 -23.63 -5.02
CA SER A 356 -3.86 -24.61 -4.00
C SER A 356 -2.41 -25.08 -4.20
N ALA A 357 -1.91 -25.12 -5.44
CA ALA A 357 -0.51 -25.39 -5.75
C ALA A 357 0.43 -24.20 -5.45
N GLY A 358 -0.13 -23.02 -5.16
CA GLY A 358 0.64 -21.79 -4.90
C GLY A 358 0.79 -20.86 -6.10
N VAL A 359 -0.10 -20.93 -7.10
CA VAL A 359 -0.12 -20.09 -8.32
C VAL A 359 -1.41 -19.27 -8.38
N LEU A 360 -1.31 -17.95 -8.42
CA LEU A 360 -2.49 -17.08 -8.51
C LEU A 360 -2.89 -16.84 -9.97
N SER A 361 -4.14 -17.13 -10.33
CA SER A 361 -4.68 -16.78 -11.65
C SER A 361 -5.27 -15.37 -11.63
N ALA A 362 -4.59 -14.40 -12.27
CA ALA A 362 -5.17 -13.12 -12.64
C ALA A 362 -6.02 -13.32 -13.90
N VAL A 363 -7.28 -12.89 -13.87
CA VAL A 363 -8.24 -13.14 -14.97
C VAL A 363 -9.06 -11.89 -15.27
N ALA A 364 -9.20 -11.55 -16.55
CA ALA A 364 -9.99 -10.42 -17.02
C ALA A 364 -11.47 -10.53 -16.59
N SER A 365 -12.07 -9.41 -16.14
CA SER A 365 -13.50 -9.41 -15.77
C SER A 365 -14.46 -9.40 -16.97
N GLY A 366 -13.95 -9.03 -18.15
CA GLY A 366 -14.69 -8.93 -19.41
C GLY A 366 -15.03 -7.48 -19.80
N ASN A 367 -15.41 -7.29 -21.07
CA ASN A 367 -15.58 -5.97 -21.68
C ASN A 367 -17.04 -5.70 -22.11
N SER A 368 -18.01 -6.34 -21.45
CA SER A 368 -19.44 -6.33 -21.83
C SER A 368 -20.24 -5.15 -21.27
N SER A 369 -19.57 -4.16 -20.65
CA SER A 369 -20.21 -3.03 -19.96
C SER A 369 -21.14 -3.41 -18.80
N ASP A 370 -21.02 -4.61 -18.23
CA ASP A 370 -21.87 -5.08 -17.12
C ASP A 370 -21.31 -4.59 -15.77
N PRO A 371 -21.96 -3.62 -15.09
CA PRO A 371 -21.46 -3.12 -13.81
C PRO A 371 -21.72 -4.09 -12.65
N ASN A 372 -22.48 -5.18 -12.85
CA ASN A 372 -22.86 -6.11 -11.78
C ASN A 372 -22.59 -7.58 -12.11
N GLY A 373 -21.85 -7.88 -13.17
CA GLY A 373 -21.51 -9.25 -13.58
C GLY A 373 -20.12 -9.38 -14.19
N ILE A 374 -19.46 -10.50 -13.91
CA ILE A 374 -18.11 -10.85 -14.39
C ILE A 374 -18.22 -12.03 -15.37
N SER A 375 -17.42 -12.05 -16.44
CA SER A 375 -17.41 -13.18 -17.39
C SER A 375 -16.65 -14.41 -16.88
N SER A 376 -16.92 -15.59 -17.44
CA SER A 376 -16.07 -16.78 -17.23
C SER A 376 -14.82 -16.67 -18.12
N PRO A 377 -13.59 -16.98 -17.63
CA PRO A 377 -13.28 -17.62 -16.34
C PRO A 377 -13.23 -16.68 -15.13
N GLY A 378 -13.18 -15.36 -15.31
CA GLY A 378 -12.95 -14.40 -14.22
C GLY A 378 -13.98 -14.45 -13.08
N CYS A 379 -15.16 -15.02 -13.31
CA CYS A 379 -16.20 -15.15 -12.30
C CYS A 379 -15.95 -16.29 -11.27
N VAL A 380 -14.97 -17.17 -11.46
CA VAL A 380 -14.79 -18.33 -10.57
C VAL A 380 -14.20 -17.90 -9.20
N PRO A 381 -14.65 -18.48 -8.07
CA PRO A 381 -14.29 -17.98 -6.74
C PRO A 381 -12.79 -17.91 -6.42
N ALA A 382 -11.97 -18.75 -7.05
CA ALA A 382 -10.53 -18.80 -6.82
C ALA A 382 -9.70 -17.82 -7.67
N ALA A 383 -10.30 -17.20 -8.69
CA ALA A 383 -9.62 -16.24 -9.56
C ALA A 383 -9.35 -14.90 -8.84
N VAL A 384 -8.25 -14.25 -9.21
CA VAL A 384 -8.03 -12.83 -8.97
C VAL A 384 -8.65 -12.09 -10.14
N SER A 385 -9.92 -11.74 -10.02
CA SER A 385 -10.69 -11.10 -11.09
C SER A 385 -10.33 -9.61 -11.23
N VAL A 386 -10.02 -9.18 -12.45
CA VAL A 386 -9.42 -7.87 -12.74
C VAL A 386 -10.30 -7.03 -13.67
N GLY A 387 -10.78 -5.90 -13.15
CA GLY A 387 -11.41 -4.85 -13.95
C GLY A 387 -10.41 -3.76 -14.35
N ALA A 388 -10.81 -2.88 -15.26
CA ALA A 388 -9.95 -1.80 -15.76
C ALA A 388 -10.22 -0.45 -15.09
N VAL A 389 -9.18 0.37 -14.96
CA VAL A 389 -9.27 1.84 -14.85
C VAL A 389 -8.58 2.49 -16.06
N TYR A 390 -8.91 3.75 -16.34
CA TYR A 390 -8.04 4.61 -17.15
C TYR A 390 -6.77 4.97 -16.36
N ASP A 391 -5.67 5.17 -17.07
CA ASP A 391 -4.40 5.64 -16.53
C ASP A 391 -4.18 7.17 -16.63
N GLY A 392 -5.10 7.88 -17.30
CA GLY A 392 -4.97 9.30 -17.62
C GLY A 392 -4.04 9.59 -18.81
N GLY A 393 -3.57 8.54 -19.51
CA GLY A 393 -2.65 8.67 -20.64
C GLY A 393 -3.29 9.12 -21.95
N PRO A 394 -2.48 9.33 -23.00
CA PRO A 394 -2.97 9.76 -24.32
C PRO A 394 -4.03 8.81 -24.89
N GLY A 395 -5.13 9.37 -25.41
CA GLY A 395 -6.27 8.60 -25.90
C GLY A 395 -7.33 8.28 -24.85
N THR A 396 -7.09 8.59 -23.56
CA THR A 396 -8.11 8.54 -22.50
C THR A 396 -8.84 9.89 -22.32
N PRO A 397 -10.03 9.93 -21.69
CA PRO A 397 -10.68 11.20 -21.35
C PRO A 397 -9.83 12.03 -20.36
N ALA A 398 -9.89 13.36 -20.46
CA ALA A 398 -9.08 14.23 -19.60
C ALA A 398 -9.48 14.13 -18.12
N ASN A 399 -8.50 13.95 -17.23
CA ASN A 399 -8.65 13.73 -15.79
C ASN A 399 -9.50 12.48 -15.47
N SER A 400 -9.25 11.38 -16.20
CA SER A 400 -9.97 10.10 -16.03
C SER A 400 -9.19 9.06 -15.24
N GLU A 401 -7.95 9.34 -14.84
CA GLU A 401 -7.12 8.45 -14.02
C GLU A 401 -7.86 7.95 -12.77
N ASP A 402 -7.72 6.67 -12.46
CA ASP A 402 -8.47 6.01 -11.38
C ASP A 402 -10.01 6.13 -11.50
N THR A 403 -10.54 6.24 -12.73
CA THR A 403 -11.97 6.01 -13.04
C THR A 403 -12.16 4.78 -13.92
N ILE A 404 -13.30 4.10 -13.78
CA ILE A 404 -13.58 2.83 -14.47
C ILE A 404 -14.21 3.09 -15.85
N PRO A 405 -13.62 2.59 -16.96
CA PRO A 405 -14.21 2.70 -18.28
C PRO A 405 -15.58 2.02 -18.37
N SER A 406 -16.50 2.61 -19.13
CA SER A 406 -17.87 2.12 -19.28
C SER A 406 -17.96 0.67 -19.77
N TRP A 407 -16.99 0.24 -20.58
CA TRP A 407 -16.87 -1.12 -21.11
C TRP A 407 -16.40 -2.17 -20.09
N SER A 408 -15.69 -1.78 -19.02
CA SER A 408 -15.17 -2.73 -18.04
C SER A 408 -16.30 -3.38 -17.25
N ASN A 409 -16.34 -4.71 -17.23
CA ASN A 409 -17.21 -5.45 -16.32
C ASN A 409 -16.78 -5.23 -14.86
N SER A 410 -17.74 -5.34 -13.95
CA SER A 410 -17.59 -5.09 -12.51
C SER A 410 -18.61 -5.93 -11.72
N ALA A 411 -18.36 -6.16 -10.43
CA ALA A 411 -19.32 -6.80 -9.54
C ALA A 411 -18.95 -6.57 -8.07
N SER A 412 -19.88 -6.86 -7.15
CA SER A 412 -19.62 -6.89 -5.70
C SER A 412 -18.48 -7.84 -5.31
N PHE A 413 -18.23 -8.89 -6.09
CA PHE A 413 -17.17 -9.88 -5.89
C PHE A 413 -15.93 -9.69 -6.78
N LEU A 414 -15.85 -8.60 -7.58
CA LEU A 414 -14.62 -8.25 -8.31
C LEU A 414 -13.46 -8.14 -7.32
N THR A 415 -12.31 -8.72 -7.65
CA THR A 415 -11.17 -8.77 -6.73
C THR A 415 -10.43 -7.44 -6.74
N MET A 416 -9.99 -6.97 -7.92
CA MET A 416 -9.18 -5.76 -8.07
C MET A 416 -9.42 -5.00 -9.38
N LEU A 417 -8.88 -3.78 -9.44
CA LEU A 417 -8.76 -2.96 -10.63
C LEU A 417 -7.29 -2.72 -10.99
N ALA A 418 -6.99 -2.51 -12.27
CA ALA A 418 -5.67 -2.08 -12.74
C ALA A 418 -5.76 -1.26 -14.05
N PRO A 419 -4.70 -0.55 -14.47
CA PRO A 419 -4.68 0.20 -15.73
C PRO A 419 -4.98 -0.68 -16.94
N GLY A 420 -5.99 -0.34 -17.73
CA GLY A 420 -6.40 -1.19 -18.87
C GLY A 420 -6.87 -0.43 -20.12
N SER A 421 -6.75 0.89 -20.16
CA SER A 421 -7.21 1.69 -21.31
C SER A 421 -6.03 2.30 -22.07
N VAL A 422 -5.89 1.96 -23.35
CA VAL A 422 -4.87 2.48 -24.28
C VAL A 422 -3.43 2.20 -23.79
N ILE A 423 -3.20 0.97 -23.32
CA ILE A 423 -1.89 0.52 -22.81
C ILE A 423 -1.00 0.11 -23.99
N THR A 424 0.15 0.76 -24.13
CA THR A 424 1.13 0.42 -25.17
C THR A 424 2.31 -0.34 -24.59
N ALA A 425 2.41 -1.62 -24.94
CA ALA A 425 3.48 -2.51 -24.53
C ALA A 425 3.94 -3.37 -25.71
N ALA A 426 5.24 -3.69 -25.75
CA ALA A 426 5.87 -4.40 -26.87
C ALA A 426 5.55 -3.79 -28.27
N GLY A 427 5.48 -2.45 -28.35
CA GLY A 427 5.18 -1.73 -29.60
C GLY A 427 3.71 -1.70 -30.01
N ILE A 428 2.83 -2.35 -29.26
CA ILE A 428 1.42 -2.57 -29.59
C ILE A 428 0.53 -1.85 -28.58
N SER A 429 -0.43 -1.06 -29.06
CA SER A 429 -1.41 -0.33 -28.23
C SER A 429 -2.76 -1.04 -28.21
N MET A 430 -3.27 -1.39 -27.03
CA MET A 430 -4.56 -2.08 -26.86
C MET A 430 -5.35 -1.55 -25.65
N GLN A 431 -6.64 -1.91 -25.56
CA GLN A 431 -7.48 -1.56 -24.42
C GLN A 431 -8.45 -2.68 -24.07
N GLY A 432 -8.66 -2.88 -22.77
CA GLY A 432 -9.55 -3.89 -22.23
C GLY A 432 -9.18 -4.28 -20.80
N THR A 433 -10.04 -5.06 -20.17
CA THR A 433 -9.71 -5.79 -18.93
C THR A 433 -8.54 -6.77 -19.16
N SER A 434 -8.36 -7.22 -20.41
CA SER A 434 -7.19 -7.92 -20.92
C SER A 434 -5.85 -7.20 -20.69
N GLN A 435 -5.80 -5.87 -20.74
CA GLN A 435 -4.60 -5.07 -20.45
C GLN A 435 -4.46 -4.74 -18.95
N ALA A 436 -5.55 -4.75 -18.19
CA ALA A 436 -5.52 -4.63 -16.74
C ALA A 436 -4.97 -5.90 -16.05
N THR A 437 -5.35 -7.08 -16.53
CA THR A 437 -4.94 -8.38 -15.98
C THR A 437 -3.42 -8.57 -15.80
N PRO A 438 -2.56 -8.27 -16.79
CA PRO A 438 -1.11 -8.45 -16.67
C PRO A 438 -0.44 -7.50 -15.66
N HIS A 439 -1.06 -6.35 -15.35
CA HIS A 439 -0.61 -5.51 -14.23
C HIS A 439 -0.73 -6.23 -12.88
N ILE A 440 -1.79 -7.03 -12.70
CA ILE A 440 -1.96 -7.85 -11.49
C ILE A 440 -1.04 -9.07 -11.53
N ALA A 441 -0.93 -9.77 -12.65
CA ALA A 441 -0.03 -10.92 -12.79
C ALA A 441 1.45 -10.55 -12.52
N GLY A 442 1.91 -9.43 -13.09
CA GLY A 442 3.24 -8.88 -12.79
C GLY A 442 3.39 -8.39 -11.35
N SER A 443 2.35 -7.78 -10.77
CA SER A 443 2.39 -7.37 -9.35
C SER A 443 2.50 -8.56 -8.40
N ILE A 444 1.82 -9.67 -8.69
CA ILE A 444 1.97 -10.94 -7.97
C ILE A 444 3.42 -11.45 -8.10
N ALA A 445 4.03 -11.39 -9.29
CA ALA A 445 5.43 -11.78 -9.49
C ALA A 445 6.41 -10.93 -8.66
N VAL A 446 6.22 -9.61 -8.61
CA VAL A 446 7.00 -8.72 -7.73
C VAL A 446 6.80 -9.10 -6.26
N LEU A 447 5.56 -9.19 -5.79
CA LEU A 447 5.24 -9.50 -4.39
C LEU A 447 5.73 -10.88 -3.96
N LYS A 448 5.65 -11.90 -4.82
CA LYS A 448 6.18 -13.25 -4.54
C LYS A 448 7.71 -13.33 -4.61
N GLY A 449 8.37 -12.39 -5.29
CA GLY A 449 9.82 -12.20 -5.20
C GLY A 449 10.27 -11.60 -3.86
N VAL A 450 9.43 -10.76 -3.23
CA VAL A 450 9.69 -10.20 -1.89
C VAL A 450 9.25 -11.17 -0.80
N PHE A 451 7.96 -11.47 -0.73
CA PHE A 451 7.31 -12.30 0.27
C PHE A 451 7.19 -13.75 -0.22
N SER A 452 8.32 -14.39 -0.45
CA SER A 452 8.38 -15.77 -1.00
C SER A 452 7.59 -16.79 -0.17
N ALA A 453 7.53 -16.62 1.16
CA ALA A 453 6.80 -17.48 2.10
C ALA A 453 5.27 -17.26 2.15
N GLU A 454 4.73 -16.15 1.61
CA GLU A 454 3.28 -15.89 1.65
C GLU A 454 2.47 -16.97 0.92
N THR A 455 1.34 -17.33 1.51
CA THR A 455 0.30 -18.08 0.79
C THR A 455 -0.36 -17.19 -0.28
N PRO A 456 -0.95 -17.80 -1.33
CA PRO A 456 -1.73 -17.07 -2.34
C PRO A 456 -2.82 -16.17 -1.75
N ASP A 457 -3.46 -16.60 -0.66
CA ASP A 457 -4.49 -15.82 0.01
C ASP A 457 -3.92 -14.58 0.71
N GLN A 458 -2.76 -14.71 1.39
CA GLN A 458 -2.05 -13.58 1.99
C GLN A 458 -1.64 -12.54 0.93
N THR A 459 -1.08 -12.97 -0.19
CA THR A 459 -0.73 -12.05 -1.29
C THR A 459 -1.95 -11.34 -1.87
N VAL A 460 -3.11 -12.01 -2.00
CA VAL A 460 -4.37 -11.36 -2.42
C VAL A 460 -4.89 -10.41 -1.35
N SER A 461 -4.84 -10.77 -0.07
CA SER A 461 -5.20 -9.89 1.05
C SER A 461 -4.33 -8.65 1.11
N ARG A 462 -3.01 -8.78 0.93
CA ARG A 462 -2.05 -7.68 0.83
C ARG A 462 -2.44 -6.70 -0.28
N MET A 463 -2.61 -7.18 -1.51
CA MET A 463 -2.97 -6.33 -2.65
C MET A 463 -4.34 -5.65 -2.50
N THR A 464 -5.34 -6.35 -1.93
CA THR A 464 -6.70 -5.82 -1.78
C THR A 464 -6.85 -4.88 -0.57
N ALA A 465 -6.06 -5.06 0.49
CA ALA A 465 -6.05 -4.17 1.65
C ALA A 465 -5.34 -2.83 1.38
N THR A 466 -4.36 -2.80 0.47
CA THR A 466 -3.55 -1.60 0.18
C THR A 466 -3.93 -0.87 -1.09
N GLY A 467 -4.66 -1.51 -2.00
CA GLY A 467 -5.06 -0.90 -3.26
C GLY A 467 -5.93 0.34 -3.07
N LYS A 468 -5.70 1.38 -3.87
CA LYS A 468 -6.45 2.65 -3.81
C LYS A 468 -7.94 2.38 -4.08
N PRO A 469 -8.87 2.81 -3.21
CA PRO A 469 -10.29 2.60 -3.45
C PRO A 469 -10.78 3.51 -4.59
N VAL A 470 -11.26 2.88 -5.67
CA VAL A 470 -11.88 3.52 -6.83
C VAL A 470 -13.37 3.21 -6.83
N LEU A 471 -14.21 4.24 -6.91
CA LEU A 471 -15.66 4.07 -6.91
C LEU A 471 -16.18 3.76 -8.33
N ASP A 472 -16.82 2.60 -8.50
CA ASP A 472 -17.63 2.35 -9.69
C ASP A 472 -18.95 3.13 -9.58
N THR A 473 -19.04 4.25 -10.30
CA THR A 473 -20.22 5.14 -10.26
C THR A 473 -21.48 4.50 -10.84
N ARG A 474 -21.37 3.36 -11.53
CA ARG A 474 -22.49 2.64 -12.16
C ARG A 474 -23.25 1.75 -11.17
N ASN A 475 -22.60 1.30 -10.10
CA ASN A 475 -23.19 0.43 -9.06
C ASN A 475 -23.00 0.94 -7.62
N GLY A 476 -22.16 1.97 -7.40
CA GLY A 476 -21.87 2.54 -6.08
C GLY A 476 -20.85 1.76 -5.24
N ILE A 477 -20.15 0.78 -5.82
CA ILE A 477 -19.24 -0.14 -5.11
C ILE A 477 -17.78 0.35 -5.28
N PRO A 478 -17.06 0.64 -4.19
CA PRO A 478 -15.62 0.90 -4.26
C PRO A 478 -14.84 -0.41 -4.47
N LYS A 479 -13.80 -0.37 -5.30
CA LYS A 479 -12.90 -1.50 -5.57
C LYS A 479 -11.44 -1.06 -5.52
N ALA A 480 -10.59 -1.96 -5.02
CA ALA A 480 -9.17 -1.69 -4.83
C ALA A 480 -8.43 -1.71 -6.17
N ARG A 481 -7.89 -0.57 -6.59
CA ARG A 481 -6.94 -0.47 -7.69
C ARG A 481 -5.54 -0.78 -7.18
N MET A 482 -4.83 -1.69 -7.86
CA MET A 482 -3.51 -2.18 -7.43
C MET A 482 -2.54 -1.06 -7.06
N ASP A 483 -1.93 -1.14 -5.88
CA ASP A 483 -0.91 -0.19 -5.42
C ASP A 483 0.31 -0.98 -4.95
N LEU A 484 1.29 -1.13 -5.84
CA LEU A 484 2.43 -2.04 -5.64
C LEU A 484 3.35 -1.56 -4.53
N VAL A 485 3.57 -0.24 -4.41
CA VAL A 485 4.37 0.34 -3.32
C VAL A 485 3.68 0.14 -1.97
N SER A 486 2.38 0.42 -1.90
CA SER A 486 1.63 0.24 -0.65
C SER A 486 1.50 -1.25 -0.28
N ALA A 487 1.40 -2.15 -1.26
CA ALA A 487 1.44 -3.60 -1.04
C ALA A 487 2.80 -4.06 -0.50
N ILE A 488 3.91 -3.60 -1.08
CA ILE A 488 5.27 -3.91 -0.62
C ILE A 488 5.52 -3.36 0.78
N ASN A 489 5.10 -2.12 1.06
CA ASN A 489 5.31 -1.47 2.35
C ASN A 489 4.25 -1.83 3.42
N LEU A 490 3.35 -2.79 3.15
CA LEU A 490 2.38 -3.23 4.14
C LEU A 490 3.08 -4.05 5.23
N ALA A 491 3.24 -3.38 6.35
CA ALA A 491 3.72 -3.88 7.62
C ALA A 491 2.55 -4.00 8.61
N PHE A 492 2.57 -5.05 9.43
CA PHE A 492 1.59 -5.25 10.49
C PHE A 492 2.22 -5.03 11.86
N THR A 493 1.37 -4.99 12.89
CA THR A 493 1.78 -4.91 14.29
C THR A 493 1.30 -6.14 15.04
N ILE A 494 2.13 -6.65 15.96
CA ILE A 494 1.70 -7.57 17.01
C ILE A 494 1.68 -6.77 18.32
N SER A 495 0.56 -6.74 19.02
CA SER A 495 0.45 -6.03 20.31
C SER A 495 -0.31 -6.83 21.36
N GLY A 496 -0.07 -6.54 22.63
CA GLY A 496 -0.78 -7.20 23.73
C GLY A 496 -0.49 -6.53 25.07
N LYS A 497 -0.94 -7.17 26.15
CA LYS A 497 -0.66 -6.72 27.52
C LYS A 497 -0.14 -7.84 28.42
N VAL A 498 0.63 -7.47 29.43
CA VAL A 498 0.94 -8.29 30.59
C VAL A 498 0.32 -7.67 31.84
N ILE A 499 -0.40 -8.51 32.59
CA ILE A 499 -1.16 -8.12 33.78
C ILE A 499 -0.81 -9.02 34.96
N SER A 500 -0.99 -8.50 36.17
CA SER A 500 -0.93 -9.29 37.41
C SER A 500 -2.19 -10.15 37.58
N PRO A 501 -2.26 -11.09 38.55
CA PRO A 501 -3.47 -11.90 38.81
C PRO A 501 -4.68 -11.07 39.24
N LYS A 502 -4.50 -9.77 39.54
CA LYS A 502 -5.54 -8.80 39.89
C LYS A 502 -6.04 -7.98 38.69
N GLY A 503 -5.49 -8.19 37.48
CA GLY A 503 -5.77 -7.38 36.30
C GLY A 503 -5.09 -6.00 36.28
N LEU A 504 -4.15 -5.72 37.19
CA LEU A 504 -3.33 -4.50 37.14
C LEU A 504 -2.16 -4.68 36.16
N PRO A 505 -1.75 -3.64 35.41
CA PRO A 505 -0.63 -3.72 34.46
C PRO A 505 0.70 -4.07 35.14
N VAL A 506 1.59 -4.72 34.38
CA VAL A 506 2.96 -5.04 34.80
C VAL A 506 3.95 -4.47 33.79
N GLU A 507 4.72 -3.49 34.23
CA GLU A 507 5.74 -2.75 33.47
C GLU A 507 7.08 -3.50 33.48
N GLY A 508 7.93 -3.27 32.48
CA GLY A 508 9.30 -3.80 32.44
C GLY A 508 9.41 -5.31 32.22
N VAL A 509 8.34 -5.99 31.80
CA VAL A 509 8.37 -7.39 31.37
C VAL A 509 9.04 -7.43 30.01
N THR A 510 10.10 -8.23 29.87
CA THR A 510 10.73 -8.48 28.57
C THR A 510 9.82 -9.39 27.75
N ILE A 511 9.52 -8.99 26.53
CA ILE A 511 8.65 -9.72 25.61
C ILE A 511 9.49 -10.11 24.40
N ASP A 512 9.71 -11.41 24.22
CA ASP A 512 10.41 -11.96 23.05
C ASP A 512 9.39 -12.45 22.02
N LEU A 513 9.54 -12.00 20.78
CA LEU A 513 8.86 -12.51 19.60
C LEU A 513 9.78 -13.52 18.89
N SER A 514 9.23 -14.65 18.48
CA SER A 514 9.91 -15.68 17.69
C SER A 514 8.96 -16.28 16.65
N GLY A 515 9.47 -16.97 15.63
CA GLY A 515 8.67 -17.52 14.53
C GLY A 515 9.30 -17.19 13.19
N GLN A 516 8.54 -16.53 12.30
CA GLN A 516 9.08 -16.01 11.03
C GLN A 516 10.16 -14.94 11.22
N ALA A 517 10.06 -14.14 12.27
CA ALA A 517 11.08 -13.17 12.68
C ALA A 517 11.28 -13.19 14.19
N THR A 518 12.41 -12.62 14.64
CA THR A 518 12.76 -12.49 16.06
C THR A 518 12.93 -11.03 16.46
N ALA A 519 12.30 -10.60 17.54
CA ALA A 519 12.42 -9.25 18.09
C ALA A 519 12.17 -9.28 19.60
N THR A 520 12.64 -8.26 20.32
CA THR A 520 12.42 -8.13 21.77
C THR A 520 11.94 -6.72 22.10
N THR A 521 11.00 -6.59 23.03
CA THR A 521 10.51 -5.30 23.55
C THR A 521 10.24 -5.39 25.06
N LEU A 522 9.85 -4.29 25.68
CA LEU A 522 9.45 -4.23 27.09
C LEU A 522 7.99 -3.79 27.21
N THR A 523 7.30 -4.22 28.28
CA THR A 523 6.00 -3.63 28.62
C THR A 523 6.14 -2.23 29.22
N ASP A 524 5.25 -1.33 28.83
CA ASP A 524 5.12 0.02 29.38
C ASP A 524 4.37 0.04 30.73
N ALA A 525 4.18 1.24 31.30
CA ALA A 525 3.43 1.48 32.54
C ALA A 525 1.95 1.05 32.49
N ASP A 526 1.35 0.95 31.30
CA ASP A 526 0.01 0.41 31.05
C ASP A 526 0.04 -1.10 30.79
N GLY A 527 1.20 -1.74 30.99
CA GLY A 527 1.46 -3.17 30.79
C GLY A 527 1.44 -3.58 29.32
N ALA A 528 1.41 -2.63 28.39
CA ALA A 528 1.27 -2.89 26.96
C ALA A 528 2.62 -3.06 26.28
N TYR A 529 2.64 -3.86 25.22
CA TYR A 529 3.78 -4.05 24.35
C TYR A 529 3.33 -4.06 22.89
N SER A 530 4.25 -3.71 21.99
CA SER A 530 4.06 -3.87 20.55
C SER A 530 5.37 -4.20 19.82
N PHE A 531 5.21 -4.94 18.73
CA PHE A 531 6.16 -5.12 17.66
C PHE A 531 5.59 -4.44 16.42
N ALA A 532 6.37 -3.57 15.79
CA ALA A 532 6.08 -2.97 14.50
C ALA A 532 6.75 -3.77 13.37
N ASP A 533 6.40 -3.44 12.13
CA ASP A 533 7.04 -3.97 10.92
C ASP A 533 7.06 -5.50 10.85
N VAL A 534 5.97 -6.12 11.32
CA VAL A 534 5.78 -7.57 11.35
C VAL A 534 5.14 -8.02 10.04
N GLU A 535 5.77 -9.02 9.40
CA GLU A 535 5.22 -9.66 8.20
C GLU A 535 4.14 -10.70 8.53
N ASP A 536 3.38 -11.10 7.52
CA ASP A 536 2.43 -12.20 7.62
C ASP A 536 3.13 -13.51 8.02
N GLY A 537 2.60 -14.20 9.03
CA GLY A 537 3.32 -15.31 9.63
C GLY A 537 2.75 -15.85 10.93
N ALA A 538 3.23 -17.04 11.31
CA ALA A 538 3.03 -17.60 12.64
C ALA A 538 4.19 -17.18 13.56
N TYR A 539 3.84 -16.67 14.74
CA TYR A 539 4.76 -16.21 15.76
C TYR A 539 4.40 -16.76 17.14
N THR A 540 5.37 -16.74 18.05
CA THR A 540 5.17 -17.00 19.48
C THR A 540 5.72 -15.83 20.26
N VAL A 541 4.88 -15.27 21.14
CA VAL A 541 5.24 -14.24 22.11
C VAL A 541 5.52 -14.89 23.46
N THR A 542 6.73 -14.69 24.00
CA THR A 542 7.20 -15.30 25.24
C THR A 542 7.67 -14.19 26.20
N PRO A 543 6.97 -13.96 27.33
CA PRO A 543 7.40 -13.01 28.34
C PRO A 543 8.47 -13.58 29.28
N SER A 544 9.34 -12.71 29.79
CA SER A 544 10.32 -13.03 30.83
C SER A 544 10.55 -11.84 31.78
N MET A 545 10.77 -12.16 33.06
CA MET A 545 11.14 -11.23 34.14
C MET A 545 11.77 -12.08 35.28
N GLY A 546 12.79 -11.57 35.95
CA GLY A 546 13.58 -12.33 36.92
C GLY A 546 12.75 -12.94 38.05
N GLY A 547 12.73 -14.28 38.14
CA GLY A 547 12.00 -15.03 39.18
C GLY A 547 10.47 -15.04 39.03
N VAL A 548 9.90 -14.38 38.01
CA VAL A 548 8.46 -14.34 37.76
C VAL A 548 8.03 -15.52 36.89
N THR A 549 6.90 -16.15 37.24
CA THR A 549 6.26 -17.14 36.37
C THR A 549 5.11 -16.50 35.59
N PHE A 550 4.89 -16.97 34.36
CA PHE A 550 3.87 -16.43 33.47
C PHE A 550 2.83 -17.49 33.11
N THR A 551 1.56 -17.08 33.07
CA THR A 551 0.41 -17.94 32.76
C THR A 551 -0.40 -17.32 31.61
N PRO A 552 -0.37 -17.89 30.40
CA PRO A 552 0.54 -18.96 29.95
C PRO A 552 2.00 -18.48 29.85
N ALA A 553 2.96 -19.40 29.77
CA ALA A 553 4.38 -19.09 29.63
C ALA A 553 4.75 -18.47 28.25
N GLY A 554 3.81 -18.48 27.31
CA GLY A 554 3.89 -17.83 26.01
C GLY A 554 2.57 -17.99 25.26
N ARG A 555 2.40 -17.26 24.15
CA ARG A 555 1.21 -17.36 23.28
C ARG A 555 1.61 -17.37 21.82
N ASN A 556 1.05 -18.31 21.07
CA ASN A 556 1.10 -18.29 19.62
C ASN A 556 0.14 -17.22 19.08
N VAL A 557 0.56 -16.51 18.04
CA VAL A 557 -0.21 -15.50 17.33
C VAL A 557 0.09 -15.61 15.84
N THR A 558 -0.93 -15.44 15.01
CA THR A 558 -0.78 -15.44 13.55
C THR A 558 -1.16 -14.07 13.01
N VAL A 559 -0.26 -13.50 12.21
CA VAL A 559 -0.51 -12.31 11.39
C VAL A 559 -0.91 -12.82 10.00
N ASN A 560 -2.05 -12.35 9.50
CA ASN A 560 -2.63 -12.77 8.22
C ASN A 560 -3.47 -11.65 7.61
N GLY A 561 -2.85 -10.79 6.80
CA GLY A 561 -3.48 -9.63 6.15
C GLY A 561 -3.87 -8.48 7.09
N SER A 562 -3.55 -8.56 8.39
CA SER A 562 -3.86 -7.51 9.38
C SER A 562 -3.03 -7.65 10.67
N SER A 563 -2.81 -6.53 11.36
CA SER A 563 -2.25 -6.50 12.72
C SER A 563 -2.98 -7.42 13.69
N ALA A 564 -2.23 -8.12 14.53
CA ALA A 564 -2.74 -9.10 15.47
C ALA A 564 -2.65 -8.59 16.92
N SER A 565 -3.71 -8.87 17.70
CA SER A 565 -3.71 -8.62 19.15
C SER A 565 -3.61 -9.95 19.92
N VAL A 566 -2.61 -10.01 20.80
CA VAL A 566 -2.33 -11.13 21.69
C VAL A 566 -3.12 -10.93 22.97
N LYS A 567 -3.96 -11.92 23.31
CA LYS A 567 -4.69 -11.95 24.58
C LYS A 567 -3.71 -11.80 25.75
N ASP A 568 -4.13 -11.10 26.79
CA ASP A 568 -3.30 -10.80 27.97
C ASP A 568 -2.59 -12.05 28.52
N ILE A 569 -1.35 -11.86 28.94
CA ILE A 569 -0.58 -12.87 29.68
C ILE A 569 -0.51 -12.44 31.15
N THR A 570 -0.72 -13.39 32.07
CA THR A 570 -0.65 -13.10 33.49
C THR A 570 0.78 -13.31 34.01
N ALA A 571 1.41 -12.26 34.52
CA ALA A 571 2.63 -12.35 35.32
C ALA A 571 2.28 -12.59 36.78
N ASN A 572 2.78 -13.65 37.40
CA ASN A 572 2.50 -13.98 38.80
C ASN A 572 3.36 -13.11 39.72
N VAL A 573 2.89 -11.88 39.95
CA VAL A 573 3.54 -10.86 40.78
C VAL A 573 2.59 -10.28 41.83
N TYR A 574 3.17 -9.85 42.96
CA TYR A 574 2.46 -9.54 44.21
C TYR A 574 2.98 -8.26 44.86
N ASP A 575 2.24 -7.75 45.85
CA ASP A 575 2.63 -6.55 46.59
C ASP A 575 3.00 -6.87 48.05
N ILE A 576 4.10 -6.28 48.54
CA ILE A 576 4.42 -6.22 49.98
C ILE A 576 4.04 -4.83 50.48
N THR A 577 3.06 -4.73 51.37
CA THR A 577 2.57 -3.42 51.86
C THR A 577 2.51 -3.36 53.38
N GLY A 578 2.72 -2.16 53.92
CA GLY A 578 2.65 -1.92 55.35
C GLY A 578 2.67 -0.44 55.71
N ARG A 579 2.77 -0.15 57.01
CA ARG A 579 2.91 1.21 57.55
C ARG A 579 4.00 1.29 58.60
N VAL A 580 4.59 2.48 58.74
CA VAL A 580 5.46 2.84 59.87
C VAL A 580 4.77 3.92 60.71
N LEU A 581 4.45 3.58 61.95
CA LEU A 581 3.80 4.46 62.92
C LEU A 581 4.68 4.59 64.17
N THR A 582 4.57 5.68 64.93
CA THR A 582 5.16 5.75 66.28
C THR A 582 4.39 4.85 67.26
N SER A 583 4.94 4.64 68.46
CA SER A 583 4.23 3.91 69.53
C SER A 583 2.93 4.59 70.02
N SER A 584 2.62 5.81 69.58
CA SER A 584 1.35 6.50 69.85
C SER A 584 0.37 6.43 68.66
N GLY A 585 0.75 5.78 67.56
CA GLY A 585 -0.06 5.65 66.34
C GLY A 585 0.14 6.77 65.31
N VAL A 586 1.06 7.72 65.54
CA VAL A 586 1.32 8.81 64.59
C VAL A 586 2.11 8.30 63.38
N PRO A 587 1.71 8.57 62.12
CA PRO A 587 2.46 8.15 60.95
C PRO A 587 3.86 8.77 60.85
N VAL A 588 4.83 7.99 60.36
CA VAL A 588 6.20 8.45 60.11
C VAL A 588 6.50 8.38 58.60
N ALA A 589 6.46 9.53 57.94
CA ALA A 589 6.81 9.70 56.53
C ALA A 589 8.33 9.71 56.31
N GLY A 590 8.79 9.40 55.10
CA GLY A 590 10.21 9.43 54.72
C GLY A 590 11.08 8.48 55.56
N VAL A 591 10.54 7.32 55.94
CA VAL A 591 11.33 6.17 56.40
C VAL A 591 11.72 5.40 55.16
N THR A 592 13.02 5.16 54.96
CA THR A 592 13.50 4.31 53.87
C THR A 592 13.19 2.86 54.23
N MET A 593 12.47 2.18 53.35
CA MET A 593 12.16 0.76 53.47
C MET A 593 13.01 0.04 52.44
N THR A 594 13.94 -0.79 52.87
CA THR A 594 14.71 -1.66 51.96
C THR A 594 14.14 -3.07 51.98
N LEU A 595 13.99 -3.65 50.80
CA LEU A 595 13.72 -5.06 50.55
C LEU A 595 15.03 -5.73 50.16
N GLY A 596 15.28 -6.94 50.62
CA GLY A 596 16.32 -7.78 50.06
C GLY A 596 16.09 -9.27 50.28
N GLY A 597 16.74 -10.12 49.49
CA GLY A 597 16.55 -11.58 49.52
C GLY A 597 16.45 -12.16 48.12
N ALA A 598 15.26 -12.64 47.73
CA ALA A 598 15.04 -13.16 46.37
C ALA A 598 15.13 -12.06 45.28
N ALA A 599 14.90 -10.80 45.65
CA ALA A 599 15.23 -9.60 44.90
C ALA A 599 15.43 -8.43 45.89
N ASP A 600 16.19 -7.42 45.47
CA ASP A 600 16.47 -6.20 46.25
C ASP A 600 15.70 -5.01 45.66
N ASP A 601 15.10 -4.18 46.52
CA ASP A 601 14.34 -2.97 46.14
C ASP A 601 14.35 -1.95 47.30
N ALA A 602 14.04 -0.68 47.03
CA ALA A 602 13.93 0.37 48.04
C ALA A 602 12.78 1.34 47.76
N THR A 603 11.98 1.62 48.79
CA THR A 603 10.89 2.60 48.75
C THR A 603 10.93 3.50 49.98
N THR A 604 10.04 4.50 50.06
CA THR A 604 9.94 5.38 51.23
C THR A 604 8.49 5.50 51.70
N THR A 605 8.28 5.73 53.01
CA THR A 605 6.94 5.90 53.54
C THR A 605 6.30 7.24 53.14
N ASP A 606 5.03 7.21 52.75
CA ASP A 606 4.23 8.40 52.43
C ASP A 606 3.85 9.22 53.68
N SER A 607 3.16 10.35 53.48
CA SER A 607 2.66 11.22 54.57
C SER A 607 1.69 10.53 55.54
N SER A 608 1.08 9.41 55.13
CA SER A 608 0.22 8.54 55.94
C SER A 608 0.96 7.32 56.53
N GLY A 609 2.30 7.33 56.40
CA GLY A 609 3.22 6.31 56.89
C GLY A 609 3.22 5.01 56.09
N LYS A 610 2.51 4.92 54.96
CA LYS A 610 2.41 3.69 54.15
C LYS A 610 3.64 3.51 53.27
N TYR A 611 4.01 2.26 53.03
CA TYR A 611 4.96 1.87 51.98
C TYR A 611 4.41 0.70 51.17
N ALA A 612 4.92 0.53 49.96
CA ALA A 612 4.63 -0.62 49.11
C ALA A 612 5.85 -0.96 48.25
N PHE A 613 6.21 -2.24 48.24
CA PHE A 613 6.98 -2.86 47.15
C PHE A 613 5.97 -3.53 46.22
N ARG A 614 6.16 -3.37 44.91
CA ARG A 614 5.20 -3.77 43.86
C ARG A 614 5.84 -4.76 42.91
N GLN A 615 5.00 -5.52 42.20
CA GLN A 615 5.46 -6.44 41.15
C GLN A 615 6.50 -7.49 41.64
N ILE A 616 6.39 -7.91 42.91
CA ILE A 616 7.34 -8.82 43.57
C ILE A 616 6.99 -10.28 43.24
N SER A 617 8.01 -11.07 42.89
CA SER A 617 7.90 -12.51 42.61
C SER A 617 7.70 -13.36 43.87
N ASP A 618 7.37 -14.65 43.68
CA ASP A 618 7.39 -15.63 44.76
C ASP A 618 8.81 -15.82 45.30
N GLY A 619 8.96 -15.84 46.63
CA GLY A 619 10.27 -15.84 47.26
C GLY A 619 10.23 -15.45 48.73
N THR A 620 11.41 -15.46 49.37
CA THR A 620 11.57 -14.97 50.74
C THR A 620 12.40 -13.70 50.75
N TYR A 621 11.88 -12.69 51.45
CA TYR A 621 12.41 -11.33 51.50
C TYR A 621 12.56 -10.88 52.94
N THR A 622 13.45 -9.92 53.17
CA THR A 622 13.60 -9.19 54.43
C THR A 622 13.32 -7.72 54.17
N VAL A 623 12.32 -7.16 54.86
CA VAL A 623 12.04 -5.72 54.86
C VAL A 623 12.67 -5.08 56.09
N THR A 624 13.44 -4.01 55.88
CA THR A 624 14.17 -3.28 56.93
C THR A 624 13.88 -1.78 56.83
N PRO A 625 13.24 -1.16 57.86
CA PRO A 625 13.10 0.29 57.95
C PRO A 625 14.39 0.98 58.42
N ALA A 626 14.73 2.12 57.81
CA ALA A 626 15.84 2.97 58.18
C ALA A 626 15.44 4.46 58.14
N LYS A 627 15.74 5.19 59.22
CA LYS A 627 15.63 6.66 59.29
C LYS A 627 16.50 7.20 60.43
N THR A 628 17.32 8.21 60.14
CA THR A 628 18.19 8.87 61.13
C THR A 628 17.40 9.33 62.37
N GLY A 629 17.95 9.09 63.55
CA GLY A 629 17.33 9.40 64.85
C GLY A 629 16.29 8.37 65.35
N TYR A 630 15.80 7.47 64.49
CA TYR A 630 14.81 6.46 64.86
C TYR A 630 15.43 5.06 64.98
N ALA A 631 14.97 4.32 65.99
CA ALA A 631 15.04 2.86 66.02
C ALA A 631 13.65 2.29 65.72
N PHE A 632 13.57 1.06 65.21
CA PHE A 632 12.32 0.41 64.82
C PHE A 632 12.13 -0.92 65.54
N THR A 633 10.87 -1.24 65.86
CA THR A 633 10.48 -2.56 66.37
C THR A 633 9.41 -3.20 65.46
N PRO A 634 9.62 -4.43 64.96
CA PRO A 634 10.91 -5.13 64.94
C PRO A 634 11.95 -4.36 64.08
N ALA A 635 13.23 -4.69 64.20
CA ALA A 635 14.28 -4.03 63.40
C ALA A 635 14.22 -4.40 61.90
N SER A 636 13.71 -5.59 61.59
CA SER A 636 13.37 -6.05 60.24
C SER A 636 12.24 -7.09 60.31
N LYS A 637 11.68 -7.48 59.16
CA LYS A 637 10.73 -8.59 59.04
C LYS A 637 11.09 -9.48 57.85
N THR A 638 11.18 -10.77 58.10
CA THR A 638 11.16 -11.78 57.03
C THR A 638 9.73 -12.01 56.56
N ILE A 639 9.54 -12.06 55.25
CA ILE A 639 8.25 -12.15 54.56
C ILE A 639 8.42 -13.12 53.41
N SER A 640 7.55 -14.13 53.33
CA SER A 640 7.48 -15.01 52.17
C SER A 640 6.27 -14.64 51.31
N ILE A 641 6.51 -14.51 50.00
CA ILE A 641 5.51 -14.40 48.95
C ILE A 641 5.36 -15.78 48.31
N SER A 642 4.12 -16.25 48.19
CA SER A 642 3.76 -17.57 47.68
C SER A 642 2.33 -17.52 47.14
N GLY A 643 2.14 -16.97 45.95
CA GLY A 643 0.86 -16.89 45.27
C GLY A 643 -0.07 -15.76 45.72
N ALA A 644 0.33 -14.89 46.67
CA ALA A 644 -0.51 -13.85 47.24
C ALA A 644 0.26 -12.67 47.86
N ASP A 645 -0.42 -11.52 47.97
CA ASP A 645 0.09 -10.29 48.60
C ASP A 645 0.47 -10.47 50.08
N ALA A 646 1.52 -9.76 50.50
CA ALA A 646 1.89 -9.60 51.90
C ALA A 646 1.48 -8.21 52.42
N ALA A 647 0.19 -8.04 52.73
CA ALA A 647 -0.32 -6.82 53.35
C ALA A 647 -0.05 -6.73 54.88
N GLY A 648 -0.15 -5.52 55.43
CA GLY A 648 -0.14 -5.26 56.88
C GLY A 648 1.23 -5.45 57.55
N ARG A 649 2.33 -5.38 56.81
CA ARG A 649 3.71 -5.65 57.29
C ARG A 649 4.29 -4.44 58.02
N ASN A 650 3.63 -4.07 59.11
CA ASN A 650 3.84 -2.80 59.80
C ASN A 650 5.07 -2.82 60.72
N PHE A 651 5.67 -1.64 60.93
CA PHE A 651 6.76 -1.39 61.86
C PHE A 651 6.40 -0.26 62.82
N THR A 652 6.95 -0.30 64.03
CA THR A 652 6.79 0.78 65.00
C THR A 652 8.10 1.54 65.18
N ALA A 653 8.07 2.84 64.88
CA ALA A 653 9.14 3.78 65.19
C ALA A 653 9.17 4.05 66.69
N ILE A 654 10.29 3.78 67.34
CA ILE A 654 10.50 4.04 68.76
C ILE A 654 10.66 5.55 68.96
N THR A 655 9.82 6.13 69.82
CA THR A 655 9.85 7.56 70.12
C THR A 655 9.85 7.84 71.62
N TYR A 656 10.33 9.02 71.95
CA TYR A 656 10.52 9.51 73.30
C TYR A 656 9.74 10.80 73.52
N ALA A 657 9.92 11.39 74.69
CA ALA A 657 9.24 12.63 75.05
C ALA A 657 10.11 13.53 75.92
N ILE A 658 9.94 14.84 75.75
CA ILE A 658 10.47 15.86 76.64
C ILE A 658 9.33 16.37 77.52
N ILE A 659 9.55 16.37 78.84
CA ILE A 659 8.54 16.66 79.85
C ILE A 659 9.08 17.65 80.90
N GLY A 660 8.32 18.71 81.17
CA GLY A 660 8.66 19.69 82.19
C GLY A 660 7.43 20.46 82.68
N TYR A 661 7.69 21.51 83.47
CA TYR A 661 6.67 22.47 83.91
C TYR A 661 7.20 23.90 83.91
N VAL A 662 6.27 24.86 83.95
CA VAL A 662 6.54 26.28 84.16
C VAL A 662 5.80 26.75 85.44
N ARG A 663 6.52 27.44 86.33
CA ARG A 663 5.99 27.94 87.62
C ARG A 663 6.38 29.39 87.91
N THR A 664 5.67 30.04 88.83
CA THR A 664 6.07 31.31 89.44
C THR A 664 7.24 31.11 90.40
N PRO A 665 7.93 32.19 90.85
CA PRO A 665 8.91 32.12 91.94
C PRO A 665 8.34 31.53 93.24
N SER A 666 7.06 31.78 93.53
CA SER A 666 6.32 31.19 94.66
C SER A 666 5.90 29.73 94.45
N GLY A 667 6.32 29.09 93.36
CA GLY A 667 6.02 27.69 93.06
C GLY A 667 4.62 27.40 92.51
N ALA A 668 3.79 28.42 92.26
CA ALA A 668 2.46 28.24 91.68
C ALA A 668 2.55 27.85 90.19
N PRO A 669 1.66 26.97 89.68
CA PRO A 669 1.67 26.54 88.28
C PRO A 669 1.33 27.70 87.32
N MET A 670 1.99 27.75 86.16
CA MET A 670 1.69 28.73 85.12
C MET A 670 1.12 28.06 83.87
N ALA A 671 -0.21 28.12 83.74
CA ALA A 671 -0.94 27.68 82.56
C ALA A 671 -0.81 28.66 81.39
N GLY A 672 -0.98 28.16 80.16
CA GLY A 672 -0.96 28.96 78.94
C GLY A 672 0.36 29.72 78.73
N VAL A 673 1.49 29.13 79.11
CA VAL A 673 2.82 29.54 78.64
C VAL A 673 3.09 28.75 77.37
N THR A 674 3.44 29.44 76.28
CA THR A 674 3.85 28.79 75.04
C THR A 674 5.25 28.24 75.24
N VAL A 675 5.46 26.96 74.97
CA VAL A 675 6.77 26.32 74.97
C VAL A 675 7.02 25.89 73.52
N SER A 676 8.13 26.37 72.97
CA SER A 676 8.62 25.97 71.65
C SER A 676 9.73 24.95 71.79
N LEU A 677 9.76 23.99 70.86
CA LEU A 677 10.80 23.01 70.64
C LEU A 677 11.41 23.29 69.26
N THR A 678 12.74 23.39 69.20
CA THR A 678 13.52 23.44 67.95
C THR A 678 14.66 22.43 68.00
N GLY A 679 15.44 22.30 66.93
CA GLY A 679 16.44 21.22 66.75
C GLY A 679 15.91 20.15 65.80
N ASP A 680 16.15 18.87 66.11
CA ASP A 680 15.77 17.72 65.25
C ASP A 680 14.25 17.51 65.08
N ALA A 681 13.43 18.33 65.76
CA ALA A 681 12.01 18.51 65.46
C ALA A 681 11.56 19.92 65.88
N VAL A 682 10.68 20.53 65.10
CA VAL A 682 10.02 21.79 65.44
C VAL A 682 8.60 21.50 65.91
N LYS A 683 8.28 21.82 67.17
CA LYS A 683 6.95 21.63 67.77
C LYS A 683 6.63 22.76 68.75
N THR A 684 5.35 23.06 68.95
CA THR A 684 4.90 24.05 69.94
C THR A 684 3.80 23.45 70.82
N LYS A 685 3.84 23.73 72.12
CA LYS A 685 2.81 23.32 73.10
C LYS A 685 2.55 24.43 74.10
N THR A 686 1.33 24.53 74.59
CA THR A 686 1.00 25.38 75.75
C THR A 686 1.04 24.55 77.03
N THR A 687 1.39 25.18 78.15
CA THR A 687 1.28 24.53 79.46
C THR A 687 -0.17 24.35 79.90
N ASP A 688 -0.47 23.20 80.50
CA ASP A 688 -1.78 22.86 81.05
C ASP A 688 -2.11 23.63 82.35
N SER A 689 -3.28 23.38 82.93
CA SER A 689 -3.74 23.99 84.20
C SER A 689 -2.82 23.69 85.40
N THR A 690 -2.02 22.62 85.33
CA THR A 690 -1.00 22.26 86.34
C THR A 690 0.39 22.84 86.01
N GLY A 691 0.48 23.66 84.96
CA GLY A 691 1.71 24.26 84.46
C GLY A 691 2.63 23.29 83.73
N ARG A 692 2.18 22.07 83.42
CA ARG A 692 3.02 21.05 82.76
C ARG A 692 2.95 21.16 81.25
N TYR A 693 4.00 20.70 80.57
CA TYR A 693 4.02 20.51 79.13
C TYR A 693 4.68 19.18 78.76
N ARG A 694 4.32 18.64 77.59
CA ARG A 694 4.90 17.41 77.03
C ARG A 694 5.02 17.54 75.51
N PHE A 695 6.24 17.39 75.01
CA PHE A 695 6.48 17.05 73.61
C PHE A 695 6.63 15.54 73.52
N GLY A 696 5.66 14.86 72.89
CA GLY A 696 5.77 13.44 72.54
C GLY A 696 6.26 13.25 71.11
N ASP A 697 6.45 11.98 70.73
CA ASP A 697 6.78 11.56 69.36
C ASP A 697 8.05 12.24 68.84
N LEU A 698 9.11 12.20 69.64
CA LEU A 698 10.44 12.69 69.31
C LEU A 698 11.39 11.51 69.07
N PRO A 699 12.21 11.52 68.00
CA PRO A 699 13.32 10.58 67.85
C PRO A 699 14.42 10.81 68.90
N ASN A 700 15.50 10.03 68.83
CA ASN A 700 16.77 10.45 69.41
C ASN A 700 17.30 11.66 68.64
N GLY A 701 17.92 12.60 69.35
CA GLY A 701 18.35 13.86 68.75
C GLY A 701 18.62 14.98 69.75
N ASN A 702 19.00 16.12 69.22
CA ASN A 702 19.31 17.36 69.94
C ASN A 702 18.14 18.35 69.77
N TYR A 703 17.72 18.93 70.88
CA TYR A 703 16.58 19.85 70.93
C TYR A 703 16.88 21.08 71.80
N VAL A 704 16.22 22.19 71.48
CA VAL A 704 16.19 23.38 72.34
C VAL A 704 14.74 23.62 72.76
N VAL A 705 14.51 23.78 74.06
CA VAL A 705 13.20 24.06 74.65
C VAL A 705 13.16 25.49 75.17
N THR A 706 12.21 26.30 74.71
CA THR A 706 12.13 27.73 75.03
C THR A 706 10.71 28.13 75.45
N PRO A 707 10.49 28.57 76.71
CA PRO A 707 9.21 29.15 77.14
C PRO A 707 9.05 30.60 76.68
N SER A 708 7.83 30.99 76.36
CA SER A 708 7.46 32.35 75.94
C SER A 708 6.04 32.68 76.40
N LYS A 709 5.87 33.91 76.92
CA LYS A 709 4.58 34.51 77.27
C LYS A 709 4.74 36.03 77.27
N THR A 710 3.84 36.75 76.61
CA THR A 710 3.93 38.21 76.44
C THR A 710 4.16 38.94 77.76
N GLY A 711 5.15 39.83 77.79
CA GLY A 711 5.52 40.61 78.96
C GLY A 711 6.20 39.82 80.09
N ARG A 712 6.63 38.57 79.87
CA ARG A 712 7.30 37.72 80.87
C ARG A 712 8.62 37.17 80.34
N THR A 713 9.61 37.05 81.23
CA THR A 713 10.86 36.33 80.98
C THR A 713 10.97 35.13 81.94
N PHE A 714 11.83 34.16 81.59
CA PHE A 714 11.97 32.90 82.31
C PHE A 714 13.45 32.60 82.62
N SER A 715 13.67 31.82 83.67
CA SER A 715 14.96 31.25 84.04
C SER A 715 14.88 29.72 84.09
N PRO A 716 15.76 28.99 83.38
CA PRO A 716 16.64 29.51 82.33
C PRO A 716 15.82 30.04 81.13
N ALA A 717 16.45 30.82 80.23
CA ALA A 717 15.75 31.37 79.06
C ALA A 717 15.41 30.29 78.02
N SER A 718 16.24 29.25 77.92
CA SER A 718 16.03 28.04 77.12
C SER A 718 16.71 26.84 77.83
N ARG A 719 16.51 25.64 77.29
CA ARG A 719 17.24 24.42 77.70
C ARG A 719 17.62 23.61 76.47
N ASP A 720 18.89 23.28 76.35
CA ASP A 720 19.37 22.27 75.42
C ASP A 720 19.09 20.87 76.00
N VAL A 721 18.56 19.97 75.17
CA VAL A 721 18.05 18.66 75.58
C VAL A 721 18.46 17.62 74.55
N VAL A 722 19.25 16.63 74.98
CA VAL A 722 19.61 15.46 74.17
C VAL A 722 18.70 14.30 74.55
N ILE A 723 18.01 13.73 73.56
CA ILE A 723 17.29 12.46 73.70
C ILE A 723 18.21 11.33 73.21
N SER A 724 18.51 10.39 74.10
CA SER A 724 19.23 9.15 73.78
C SER A 724 18.61 7.99 74.56
N GLY A 725 17.77 7.20 73.90
CA GLY A 725 17.21 5.95 74.41
C GLY A 725 16.07 6.06 75.43
N ALA A 726 15.77 7.25 75.96
CA ALA A 726 14.75 7.45 76.99
C ALA A 726 14.08 8.83 76.96
N ALA A 727 12.88 8.93 77.57
CA ALA A 727 12.17 10.19 77.71
C ALA A 727 12.82 11.11 78.75
N VAL A 728 13.17 12.33 78.33
CA VAL A 728 13.85 13.33 79.18
C VAL A 728 12.84 14.12 80.00
N ARG A 729 13.04 14.14 81.33
CA ARG A 729 12.14 14.78 82.30
C ARG A 729 12.83 15.97 82.98
N LYS A 730 12.09 16.68 83.84
CA LYS A 730 12.55 17.81 84.66
C LYS A 730 13.06 19.02 83.85
N GLN A 731 12.59 19.18 82.61
CA GLN A 731 12.95 20.33 81.76
C GLN A 731 12.14 21.57 82.17
N ASN A 732 12.42 22.06 83.37
CA ASN A 732 11.56 23.00 84.08
C ASN A 732 12.04 24.43 83.94
N PHE A 733 11.09 25.37 83.98
CA PHE A 733 11.32 26.80 83.91
C PHE A 733 10.59 27.53 85.04
N VAL A 734 11.18 28.61 85.52
CA VAL A 734 10.56 29.52 86.49
C VAL A 734 10.44 30.89 85.84
N ARG A 735 9.28 31.55 85.98
CA ARG A 735 9.13 32.95 85.55
C ARG A 735 10.03 33.83 86.42
N ASN A 736 10.76 34.75 85.81
CA ASN A 736 11.48 35.78 86.56
C ASN A 736 10.47 36.66 87.34
N PRO A 737 10.92 37.38 88.39
CA PRO A 737 10.08 38.26 89.20
C PRO A 737 9.11 39.13 88.37
#